data_AF-M6C6N3-F1
#
_entry.id   AF-M6C6N3-F1
#
_cell.length_a   1.000
_cell.length_b   1.000
_cell.length_c   1.000
_cell.angle_alpha   90.00
_cell.angle_beta   90.00
_cell.angle_gamma   90.00
#
_symmetry.space_group_name_H-M   'P 1'
#
loop_
_entity.id
_entity.type
_entity.pdbx_description
1 polymer ?
#
loop_
_entity_poly.entity_id
_entity_poly.type
_entity_poly.pdbx_seq_one_letter_code
_entity_poly.pdbx_strand_id
1 'polypeptide(L)'
;MKERLVKKLKTVSLFSLGFFFLSFPQSVSVSQFFGGLTIATSFPLFILDQEAKKTWEKIQNPFLFFFGIYTLLFLSSLFYAENYSSFFKKFLKQSEFGDFWMLLLFPASFLIASQEKNQTILKRFLFVSASIVILFGCISLFSEVRIGKFVANGFKYAPGDRLQHFSGNIGPVKLYLPIGMMNTHLTFGGLLGLFLPGLFVDWFQSVKKKKGLIFVLKTFFVLAGFIILFFNQSRSIWLGIFVVLLLLLLKGTFSIRKNPISISIKAKILAGFFFLGLLLSAGYLLKNSWLIQRSISQIFEVHNTENQRYYIYKNTIPLIRKHWFIGIGGGNYKEFHWKESSEMIEKEEQLWYELYITPRGHAHNDLLHFLVTGGVMAGILFILFWGKLFDFFFQNDFHSLTGIPILTIGILSLFPAGFFQCYLLDDEVVLPFFAFCGIFLGGKLKPISKSQIKERINLLQKKSNNFWDKLLPFLKRASSTESAHNFFSKTKEAQSNVSSNFKTIPISYVRGLFAKFKNSLLQYPKKTRKDFYPKRTRFRFLEKRARFLKTFCAIAIPILLYWLFWIPRLNLEPLEVYNRRVRSSDLALTKEVQKNILKYEIVSYESAPFHKSSPRTRDSGDILSQTQLSKIQSSQLNVEQASLPFQVEGCLTHRYSSPPQPRRTPFSFTIYIPENSSYPPKKATITIVSRDSFDQDQLYWAHGETDLGTIQVDLRRGTNPILIPNFLLETTPNAFPEGVFFRDFRISYSDFGGGGEIDFPKLYFGKICDTAIRLTR
;
A
#
# COMPACT_ATOMS: atom_id res chain seq x y z
N MET A 1 -30.22 -42.26 -13.37
CA MET A 1 -29.47 -41.27 -14.19
C MET A 1 -29.00 -40.05 -13.38
N LYS A 2 -29.90 -39.36 -12.67
CA LYS A 2 -29.60 -38.16 -11.84
C LYS A 2 -28.45 -38.35 -10.83
N GLU A 3 -28.46 -39.43 -10.06
CA GLU A 3 -27.39 -39.69 -9.05
C GLU A 3 -26.01 -39.90 -9.67
N ARG A 4 -25.95 -40.59 -10.81
CA ARG A 4 -24.69 -40.80 -11.56
C ARG A 4 -24.14 -39.47 -12.07
N LEU A 5 -25.01 -38.58 -12.56
CA LEU A 5 -24.64 -37.23 -12.97
C LEU A 5 -24.12 -36.41 -11.78
N VAL A 6 -24.83 -36.38 -10.65
CA VAL A 6 -24.41 -35.68 -9.42
C VAL A 6 -23.05 -36.17 -8.93
N LYS A 7 -22.82 -37.49 -8.90
CA LYS A 7 -21.52 -38.07 -8.51
C LYS A 7 -20.39 -37.64 -9.45
N LYS A 8 -20.63 -37.63 -10.76
CA LYS A 8 -19.66 -37.14 -11.76
C LYS A 8 -19.36 -35.66 -11.54
N LEU A 9 -20.39 -34.81 -11.42
CA LEU A 9 -20.24 -33.36 -11.19
C LEU A 9 -19.43 -33.06 -9.92
N LYS A 10 -19.71 -33.75 -8.79
CA LYS A 10 -18.94 -33.63 -7.54
C LYS A 10 -17.46 -33.99 -7.72
N THR A 11 -17.16 -34.97 -8.55
CA THR A 11 -15.79 -35.43 -8.80
C THR A 11 -15.05 -34.45 -9.70
N VAL A 12 -15.68 -34.04 -10.81
CA VAL A 12 -15.08 -33.08 -11.75
C VAL A 12 -14.86 -31.74 -11.05
N SER A 13 -15.82 -31.24 -10.28
CA SER A 13 -15.66 -29.95 -9.58
C SER A 13 -14.49 -29.95 -8.59
N LEU A 14 -14.29 -31.04 -7.86
CA LEU A 14 -13.15 -31.21 -6.95
C LEU A 14 -11.80 -31.17 -7.70
N PHE A 15 -11.67 -31.94 -8.78
CA PHE A 15 -10.41 -32.01 -9.53
C PHE A 15 -10.15 -30.74 -10.32
N SER A 16 -11.18 -30.12 -10.91
CA SER A 16 -11.06 -28.80 -11.55
C SER A 16 -10.57 -27.75 -10.55
N LEU A 17 -11.10 -27.76 -9.31
CA LEU A 17 -10.60 -26.87 -8.26
C LEU A 17 -9.16 -27.22 -7.85
N GLY A 18 -8.79 -28.50 -7.86
CA GLY A 18 -7.41 -28.94 -7.66
C GLY A 18 -6.46 -28.41 -8.72
N PHE A 19 -6.81 -28.56 -10.00
CA PHE A 19 -6.04 -28.05 -11.15
C PHE A 19 -5.99 -26.53 -11.19
N PHE A 20 -7.07 -25.86 -10.76
CA PHE A 20 -7.06 -24.42 -10.50
C PHE A 20 -5.93 -24.04 -9.51
N PHE A 21 -5.80 -24.74 -8.38
CA PHE A 21 -4.74 -24.46 -7.41
C PHE A 21 -3.33 -24.74 -7.94
N LEU A 22 -3.17 -25.71 -8.84
CA LEU A 22 -1.88 -25.97 -9.48
C LEU A 22 -1.52 -24.90 -10.52
N SER A 23 -2.50 -24.28 -11.17
CA SER A 23 -2.29 -23.38 -12.30
C SER A 23 -2.18 -21.90 -11.94
N PHE A 24 -2.93 -21.40 -10.95
CA PHE A 24 -2.90 -19.96 -10.64
C PHE A 24 -1.51 -19.41 -10.27
N PRO A 25 -0.59 -20.16 -9.61
CA PRO A 25 0.76 -19.67 -9.37
C PRO A 25 1.62 -19.52 -10.63
N GLN A 26 1.16 -20.05 -11.76
CA GLN A 26 1.93 -20.18 -13.00
C GLN A 26 1.34 -19.35 -14.13
N SER A 27 0.01 -19.34 -14.27
CA SER A 27 -0.69 -18.69 -15.37
C SER A 27 -2.11 -18.33 -14.97
N VAL A 28 -2.43 -17.04 -15.11
CA VAL A 28 -3.78 -16.50 -14.92
C VAL A 28 -4.76 -17.18 -15.87
N SER A 29 -4.49 -17.19 -17.17
CA SER A 29 -5.41 -17.73 -18.19
C SER A 29 -5.72 -19.21 -17.98
N VAL A 30 -4.72 -20.05 -17.68
CA VAL A 30 -4.93 -21.48 -17.40
C VAL A 30 -5.76 -21.67 -16.13
N SER A 31 -5.50 -20.86 -15.11
CA SER A 31 -6.28 -20.90 -13.88
C SER A 31 -7.71 -20.42 -14.07
N GLN A 32 -7.96 -19.43 -14.91
CA GLN A 32 -9.31 -18.99 -15.25
C GLN A 32 -10.11 -20.09 -15.95
N PHE A 33 -9.48 -20.86 -16.85
CA PHE A 33 -10.12 -22.03 -17.48
C PHE A 33 -10.57 -23.07 -16.44
N PHE A 34 -9.67 -23.49 -15.54
CA PHE A 34 -10.04 -24.45 -14.50
C PHE A 34 -11.02 -23.87 -13.48
N GLY A 35 -10.92 -22.58 -13.17
CA GLY A 35 -11.87 -21.88 -12.32
C GLY A 35 -13.28 -21.83 -12.93
N GLY A 36 -13.38 -21.51 -14.22
CA GLY A 36 -14.61 -21.58 -15.00
C GLY A 36 -15.21 -22.99 -15.02
N LEU A 37 -14.38 -24.02 -15.20
CA LEU A 37 -14.82 -25.42 -15.14
C LEU A 37 -15.32 -25.82 -13.74
N THR A 38 -14.67 -25.33 -12.68
CA THR A 38 -15.13 -25.52 -11.30
C THR A 38 -16.50 -24.87 -11.08
N ILE A 39 -16.72 -23.65 -11.58
CA ILE A 39 -18.00 -22.95 -11.52
C ILE A 39 -19.07 -23.74 -12.28
N ALA A 40 -18.82 -24.06 -13.55
CA ALA A 40 -19.75 -24.75 -14.44
C ALA A 40 -20.19 -26.11 -13.89
N THR A 41 -19.32 -26.80 -13.16
CA THR A 41 -19.63 -28.12 -12.57
C THR A 41 -20.20 -28.06 -11.17
N SER A 42 -19.90 -27.01 -10.40
CA SER A 42 -20.41 -26.84 -9.02
C SER A 42 -21.79 -26.22 -8.96
N PHE A 43 -22.10 -25.23 -9.79
CA PHE A 43 -23.39 -24.52 -9.72
C PHE A 43 -24.61 -25.42 -9.99
N PRO A 44 -24.60 -26.35 -10.97
CA PRO A 44 -25.70 -27.29 -11.15
C PRO A 44 -25.97 -28.15 -9.90
N LEU A 45 -24.97 -28.39 -9.05
CA LEU A 45 -25.16 -29.15 -7.82
C LEU A 45 -26.09 -28.44 -6.83
N PHE A 46 -26.10 -27.10 -6.78
CA PHE A 46 -27.03 -26.36 -5.91
C PHE A 46 -28.51 -26.61 -6.24
N ILE A 47 -28.80 -27.01 -7.49
CA ILE A 47 -30.14 -27.34 -7.97
C ILE A 47 -30.41 -28.85 -7.84
N LEU A 48 -29.43 -29.67 -8.22
CA LEU A 48 -29.61 -31.13 -8.36
C LEU A 48 -29.44 -31.92 -7.06
N ASP A 49 -28.70 -31.39 -6.08
CA ASP A 49 -28.34 -32.06 -4.83
C ASP A 49 -28.90 -31.32 -3.60
N GLN A 50 -29.72 -32.02 -2.81
CA GLN A 50 -30.37 -31.45 -1.62
C GLN A 50 -29.37 -31.02 -0.54
N GLU A 51 -28.24 -31.71 -0.42
CA GLU A 51 -27.18 -31.34 0.53
C GLU A 51 -26.48 -30.05 0.10
N ALA A 52 -26.25 -29.89 -1.21
CA ALA A 52 -25.70 -28.66 -1.77
C ALA A 52 -26.65 -27.46 -1.57
N LYS A 53 -27.97 -27.67 -1.72
CA LYS A 53 -28.96 -26.62 -1.45
C LYS A 53 -28.91 -26.10 0.00
N LYS A 54 -28.79 -27.00 0.99
CA LYS A 54 -28.58 -26.60 2.40
C LYS A 54 -27.24 -25.90 2.64
N THR A 55 -26.25 -26.20 1.81
CA THR A 55 -24.93 -25.57 1.87
C THR A 55 -24.98 -24.15 1.31
N TRP A 56 -25.78 -23.90 0.27
CA TRP A 56 -26.04 -22.56 -0.29
C TRP A 56 -26.55 -21.57 0.76
N GLU A 57 -27.51 -21.96 1.60
CA GLU A 57 -28.08 -21.10 2.66
C GLU A 57 -27.01 -20.55 3.62
N LYS A 58 -25.92 -21.29 3.83
CA LYS A 58 -24.82 -20.89 4.74
C LYS A 58 -23.88 -19.87 4.11
N ILE A 59 -23.69 -19.91 2.79
CA ILE A 59 -22.75 -19.04 2.05
C ILE A 59 -23.44 -17.85 1.39
N GLN A 60 -24.77 -17.88 1.27
CA GLN A 60 -25.55 -16.85 0.59
C GLN A 60 -25.28 -15.45 1.14
N ASN A 61 -25.32 -15.24 2.46
CA ASN A 61 -25.10 -13.91 3.05
C ASN A 61 -23.72 -13.30 2.73
N PRO A 62 -22.58 -13.97 3.03
CA PRO A 62 -21.28 -13.41 2.68
C PRO A 62 -21.09 -13.26 1.16
N PHE A 63 -21.65 -14.16 0.33
CA PHE A 63 -21.63 -14.01 -1.13
C PHE A 63 -22.39 -12.75 -1.56
N LEU A 64 -23.61 -12.53 -1.03
CA LEU A 64 -24.45 -11.38 -1.35
C LEU A 64 -23.83 -10.05 -0.92
N PHE A 65 -23.03 -10.01 0.14
CA PHE A 65 -22.32 -8.79 0.52
C PHE A 65 -21.36 -8.35 -0.59
N PHE A 66 -20.51 -9.26 -1.09
CA PHE A 66 -19.57 -8.90 -2.15
C PHE A 66 -20.28 -8.74 -3.51
N PHE A 67 -21.26 -9.59 -3.81
CA PHE A 67 -22.10 -9.45 -5.01
C PHE A 67 -22.78 -8.07 -5.05
N GLY A 68 -23.30 -7.61 -3.92
CA GLY A 68 -23.94 -6.29 -3.81
C GLY A 68 -22.98 -5.13 -4.08
N ILE A 69 -21.66 -5.28 -3.82
CA ILE A 69 -20.65 -4.29 -4.24
C ILE A 69 -20.66 -4.18 -5.76
N TYR A 70 -20.53 -5.28 -6.49
CA TYR A 70 -20.58 -5.28 -7.96
C TYR A 70 -21.91 -4.76 -8.51
N THR A 71 -23.04 -5.09 -7.87
CA THR A 71 -24.35 -4.51 -8.23
C THR A 71 -24.34 -2.99 -8.08
N LEU A 72 -23.80 -2.45 -6.99
CA LEU A 72 -23.73 -1.00 -6.77
C LEU A 72 -22.80 -0.32 -7.76
N LEU A 73 -21.65 -0.93 -8.10
CA LEU A 73 -20.76 -0.43 -9.15
C LEU A 73 -21.48 -0.38 -10.51
N PHE A 74 -22.24 -1.42 -10.84
CA PHE A 74 -23.06 -1.44 -12.07
C PHE A 74 -24.12 -0.34 -12.06
N LEU A 75 -24.92 -0.25 -11.01
CA LEU A 75 -25.99 0.76 -10.89
C LEU A 75 -25.42 2.19 -10.93
N SER A 76 -24.29 2.42 -10.26
CA SER A 76 -23.58 3.69 -10.30
C SER A 76 -23.06 4.02 -11.70
N SER A 77 -22.49 3.04 -12.39
CA SER A 77 -22.04 3.23 -13.78
C SER A 77 -23.21 3.53 -14.72
N LEU A 78 -24.34 2.85 -14.53
CA LEU A 78 -25.56 3.05 -15.32
C LEU A 78 -26.11 4.47 -15.14
N PHE A 79 -26.02 5.03 -13.93
CA PHE A 79 -26.39 6.42 -13.66
C PHE A 79 -25.55 7.43 -14.46
N TYR A 80 -24.29 7.10 -14.74
CA TYR A 80 -23.40 7.92 -15.57
C TYR A 80 -23.34 7.51 -17.04
N ALA A 81 -24.21 6.59 -17.49
CA ALA A 81 -24.16 6.03 -18.85
C ALA A 81 -24.37 7.08 -19.95
N GLU A 82 -25.21 8.10 -19.69
CA GLU A 82 -25.49 9.18 -20.65
C GLU A 82 -24.26 10.03 -20.99
N ASN A 83 -23.26 10.06 -20.11
CA ASN A 83 -22.02 10.80 -20.33
C ASN A 83 -21.04 10.08 -21.27
N TYR A 84 -21.34 8.84 -21.72
CA TYR A 84 -20.39 8.01 -22.48
C TYR A 84 -21.03 7.35 -23.71
N SER A 85 -20.44 7.57 -24.89
CA SER A 85 -20.90 7.03 -26.18
C SER A 85 -20.88 5.49 -26.28
N SER A 86 -20.19 4.78 -25.36
CA SER A 86 -20.15 3.32 -25.35
C SER A 86 -20.09 2.72 -23.93
N PHE A 87 -21.16 2.94 -23.15
CA PHE A 87 -21.33 2.42 -21.78
C PHE A 87 -20.83 0.98 -21.60
N PHE A 88 -21.34 0.02 -22.40
CA PHE A 88 -20.96 -1.40 -22.25
C PHE A 88 -19.48 -1.67 -22.54
N LYS A 89 -18.88 -0.97 -23.51
CA LYS A 89 -17.45 -1.13 -23.81
C LYS A 89 -16.60 -0.67 -22.63
N LYS A 90 -16.95 0.49 -22.06
CA LYS A 90 -16.26 1.04 -20.89
C LYS A 90 -16.46 0.18 -19.66
N PHE A 91 -17.72 -0.15 -19.34
CA PHE A 91 -18.05 -0.95 -18.17
C PHE A 91 -17.45 -2.37 -18.24
N LEU A 92 -17.57 -3.08 -19.37
CA LEU A 92 -17.06 -4.45 -19.45
C LEU A 92 -15.53 -4.54 -19.57
N LYS A 93 -14.86 -3.56 -20.19
CA LYS A 93 -13.41 -3.63 -20.43
C LYS A 93 -12.56 -2.81 -19.45
N GLN A 94 -13.10 -1.76 -18.86
CA GLN A 94 -12.34 -0.79 -18.06
C GLN A 94 -12.80 -0.72 -16.61
N SER A 95 -13.90 -1.37 -16.24
CA SER A 95 -14.36 -1.44 -14.86
C SER A 95 -13.97 -2.76 -14.19
N GLU A 96 -14.07 -2.72 -12.87
CA GLU A 96 -13.88 -3.84 -11.95
C GLU A 96 -14.91 -4.96 -12.19
N PHE A 97 -15.96 -4.71 -12.98
CA PHE A 97 -16.97 -5.70 -13.33
C PHE A 97 -16.48 -6.80 -14.28
N GLY A 98 -15.43 -6.55 -15.08
CA GLY A 98 -14.83 -7.60 -15.93
C GLY A 98 -14.46 -8.86 -15.14
N ASP A 99 -14.19 -8.67 -13.85
CA ASP A 99 -13.75 -9.67 -12.90
C ASP A 99 -14.88 -10.30 -12.07
N PHE A 100 -16.13 -9.85 -12.27
CA PHE A 100 -17.30 -10.27 -11.49
C PHE A 100 -17.47 -11.79 -11.45
N TRP A 101 -17.24 -12.48 -12.57
CA TRP A 101 -17.43 -13.94 -12.66
C TRP A 101 -16.52 -14.70 -11.68
N MET A 102 -15.36 -14.14 -11.31
CA MET A 102 -14.43 -14.74 -10.36
C MET A 102 -15.04 -14.88 -8.96
N LEU A 103 -15.99 -14.00 -8.59
CA LEU A 103 -16.74 -14.11 -7.34
C LEU A 103 -17.51 -15.44 -7.25
N LEU A 104 -17.91 -16.03 -8.38
CA LEU A 104 -18.63 -17.31 -8.41
C LEU A 104 -17.76 -18.49 -7.92
N LEU A 105 -16.41 -18.35 -7.92
CA LEU A 105 -15.54 -19.34 -7.29
C LEU A 105 -15.76 -19.45 -5.78
N PHE A 106 -16.21 -18.39 -5.13
CA PHE A 106 -16.43 -18.37 -3.69
C PHE A 106 -17.48 -19.41 -3.22
N PRO A 107 -18.72 -19.41 -3.71
CA PRO A 107 -19.69 -20.44 -3.35
C PRO A 107 -19.31 -21.82 -3.89
N ALA A 108 -18.67 -21.91 -5.06
CA ALA A 108 -18.23 -23.18 -5.63
C ALA A 108 -17.19 -23.87 -4.74
N SER A 109 -16.14 -23.15 -4.32
CA SER A 109 -15.10 -23.70 -3.44
C SER A 109 -15.64 -23.97 -2.03
N PHE A 110 -16.58 -23.17 -1.53
CA PHE A 110 -17.29 -23.43 -0.28
C PHE A 110 -18.05 -24.76 -0.30
N LEU A 111 -18.79 -25.03 -1.38
CA LEU A 111 -19.51 -26.29 -1.56
C LEU A 111 -18.56 -27.49 -1.53
N ILE A 112 -17.46 -27.40 -2.30
CA ILE A 112 -16.48 -28.49 -2.40
C ILE A 112 -15.79 -28.70 -1.04
N ALA A 113 -15.38 -27.64 -0.35
CA ALA A 113 -14.67 -27.70 0.93
C ALA A 113 -15.56 -28.15 2.10
N SER A 114 -16.88 -27.95 2.01
CA SER A 114 -17.85 -28.37 3.04
C SER A 114 -17.90 -29.89 3.22
N GLN A 115 -17.49 -30.65 2.21
CA GLN A 115 -17.42 -32.11 2.25
C GLN A 115 -16.09 -32.58 2.86
N GLU A 116 -16.16 -33.34 3.95
CA GLU A 116 -14.97 -33.77 4.71
C GLU A 116 -13.99 -34.62 3.90
N LYS A 117 -14.51 -35.48 3.00
CA LYS A 117 -13.70 -36.30 2.09
C LYS A 117 -12.80 -35.44 1.19
N ASN A 118 -13.31 -34.28 0.74
CA ASN A 118 -12.61 -33.39 -0.18
C ASN A 118 -11.50 -32.60 0.53
N GLN A 119 -11.65 -32.28 1.81
CA GLN A 119 -10.70 -31.44 2.54
C GLN A 119 -9.28 -32.03 2.59
N THR A 120 -9.16 -33.35 2.66
CA THR A 120 -7.84 -34.02 2.64
C THR A 120 -7.17 -33.87 1.28
N ILE A 121 -7.93 -33.98 0.19
CA ILE A 121 -7.45 -33.84 -1.19
C ILE A 121 -7.06 -32.38 -1.46
N LEU A 122 -7.96 -31.44 -1.14
CA LEU A 122 -7.71 -30.01 -1.29
C LEU A 122 -6.52 -29.53 -0.47
N LYS A 123 -6.32 -30.07 0.74
CA LYS A 123 -5.13 -29.77 1.56
C LYS A 123 -3.83 -30.12 0.83
N ARG A 124 -3.79 -31.23 0.08
CA ARG A 124 -2.62 -31.60 -0.74
C ARG A 124 -2.42 -30.61 -1.89
N PHE A 125 -3.48 -30.29 -2.64
CA PHE A 125 -3.41 -29.30 -3.71
C PHE A 125 -2.93 -27.92 -3.23
N LEU A 126 -3.41 -27.44 -2.08
CA LEU A 126 -2.95 -26.18 -1.49
C LEU A 126 -1.47 -26.21 -1.09
N PHE A 127 -0.97 -27.34 -0.56
CA PHE A 127 0.46 -27.47 -0.28
C PHE A 127 1.31 -27.49 -1.54
N VAL A 128 0.86 -28.22 -2.58
CA VAL A 128 1.57 -28.22 -3.87
C VAL A 128 1.54 -26.82 -4.48
N SER A 129 0.41 -26.13 -4.44
CA SER A 129 0.26 -24.75 -4.90
C SER A 129 1.21 -23.78 -4.18
N ALA A 130 1.25 -23.84 -2.85
CA ALA A 130 2.22 -23.07 -2.06
C ALA A 130 3.66 -23.41 -2.47
N SER A 131 3.93 -24.68 -2.80
CA SER A 131 5.26 -25.14 -3.19
C SER A 131 5.69 -24.57 -4.53
N ILE A 132 4.76 -24.49 -5.47
CA ILE A 132 4.95 -23.86 -6.77
C ILE A 132 5.22 -22.35 -6.60
N VAL A 133 4.45 -21.64 -5.77
CA VAL A 133 4.67 -20.20 -5.49
C VAL A 133 6.07 -19.97 -4.93
N ILE A 134 6.48 -20.73 -3.90
CA ILE A 134 7.79 -20.59 -3.26
C ILE A 134 8.91 -20.98 -4.24
N LEU A 135 8.74 -22.05 -5.02
CA LEU A 135 9.72 -22.47 -6.01
C LEU A 135 9.95 -21.39 -7.07
N PHE A 136 8.89 -20.83 -7.66
CA PHE A 136 9.03 -19.75 -8.64
C PHE A 136 9.60 -18.48 -8.01
N GLY A 137 9.30 -18.19 -6.74
CA GLY A 137 9.95 -17.12 -6.00
C GLY A 137 11.46 -17.33 -5.87
N CYS A 138 11.90 -18.55 -5.56
CA CYS A 138 13.33 -18.91 -5.54
C CYS A 138 13.98 -18.75 -6.91
N ILE A 139 13.37 -19.29 -7.99
CA ILE A 139 13.93 -19.17 -9.34
C ILE A 139 14.01 -17.69 -9.74
N SER A 140 12.97 -16.92 -9.46
CA SER A 140 12.91 -15.50 -9.79
C SER A 140 13.96 -14.71 -9.04
N LEU A 141 14.27 -15.03 -7.78
CA LEU A 141 15.32 -14.36 -7.00
C LEU A 141 16.70 -14.40 -7.69
N PHE A 142 16.98 -15.41 -8.52
CA PHE A 142 18.24 -15.59 -9.23
C PHE A 142 18.12 -15.41 -10.75
N SER A 143 17.00 -14.89 -11.24
CA SER A 143 16.73 -14.74 -12.67
C SER A 143 16.79 -13.27 -13.10
N GLU A 144 17.59 -12.99 -14.12
CA GLU A 144 17.65 -11.67 -14.76
C GLU A 144 16.41 -11.38 -15.62
N VAL A 145 15.77 -12.44 -16.13
CA VAL A 145 14.56 -12.35 -16.94
C VAL A 145 13.31 -12.54 -16.09
N ARG A 146 12.21 -11.88 -16.49
CA ARG A 146 10.89 -12.13 -15.91
C ARG A 146 10.39 -13.48 -16.42
N ILE A 147 10.33 -14.47 -15.53
CA ILE A 147 10.08 -15.88 -15.89
C ILE A 147 8.75 -16.02 -16.65
N GLY A 148 7.68 -15.36 -16.22
CA GLY A 148 6.38 -15.41 -16.89
C GLY A 148 6.43 -15.02 -18.36
N LYS A 149 7.08 -13.89 -18.68
CA LYS A 149 7.27 -13.42 -20.07
C LYS A 149 8.22 -14.32 -20.85
N PHE A 150 9.32 -14.74 -20.22
CA PHE A 150 10.28 -15.64 -20.84
C PHE A 150 9.63 -16.96 -21.28
N VAL A 151 8.77 -17.55 -20.45
CA VAL A 151 8.00 -18.75 -20.79
C VAL A 151 6.97 -18.46 -21.87
N ALA A 152 6.23 -17.34 -21.76
CA ALA A 152 5.22 -16.95 -22.76
C ALA A 152 5.81 -16.74 -24.16
N ASN A 153 7.06 -16.27 -24.25
CA ASN A 153 7.78 -16.08 -25.52
C ASN A 153 8.52 -17.34 -26.01
N GLY A 154 8.23 -18.51 -25.45
CA GLY A 154 8.87 -19.77 -25.87
C GLY A 154 10.34 -19.87 -25.46
N PHE A 155 10.67 -19.43 -24.23
CA PHE A 155 12.02 -19.45 -23.66
C PHE A 155 13.02 -18.58 -24.42
N LYS A 156 12.54 -17.46 -24.98
CA LYS A 156 13.36 -16.46 -25.65
C LYS A 156 13.12 -15.09 -25.05
N TYR A 157 14.19 -14.31 -24.95
CA TYR A 157 14.07 -12.90 -24.63
C TYR A 157 13.59 -12.17 -25.89
N ALA A 158 12.41 -11.54 -25.81
CA ALA A 158 11.90 -10.72 -26.89
C ALA A 158 12.50 -9.30 -26.79
N PRO A 159 12.93 -8.68 -27.90
CA PRO A 159 13.37 -7.29 -27.89
C PRO A 159 12.29 -6.37 -27.31
N GLY A 160 12.67 -5.53 -26.34
CA GLY A 160 11.74 -4.64 -25.63
C GLY A 160 11.12 -5.23 -24.36
N ASP A 161 11.36 -6.51 -24.05
CA ASP A 161 10.89 -7.07 -22.78
C ASP A 161 11.67 -6.54 -21.58
N ARG A 162 10.95 -6.24 -20.51
CA ARG A 162 11.55 -5.77 -19.27
C ARG A 162 12.31 -6.90 -18.60
N LEU A 163 13.58 -6.63 -18.29
CA LEU A 163 14.33 -7.44 -17.34
C LEU A 163 13.73 -7.32 -15.93
N GLN A 164 14.13 -8.24 -15.07
CA GLN A 164 13.76 -8.22 -13.67
C GLN A 164 14.59 -7.17 -12.94
N HIS A 165 14.02 -6.56 -11.90
CA HIS A 165 14.73 -5.52 -11.15
C HIS A 165 15.89 -6.13 -10.37
N PHE A 166 17.11 -5.69 -10.70
CA PHE A 166 18.31 -6.09 -9.96
C PHE A 166 18.24 -5.62 -8.50
N SER A 167 18.50 -6.54 -7.59
CA SER A 167 18.40 -6.35 -6.14
C SER A 167 19.75 -6.18 -5.45
N GLY A 168 20.85 -6.41 -6.16
CA GLY A 168 22.20 -6.36 -5.61
C GLY A 168 22.86 -7.74 -5.63
N ASN A 169 24.08 -7.79 -5.10
CA ASN A 169 24.91 -9.00 -5.11
C ASN A 169 25.14 -9.53 -3.69
N ILE A 170 25.20 -10.85 -3.55
CA ILE A 170 25.80 -11.51 -2.38
C ILE A 170 27.05 -12.24 -2.88
N GLY A 171 28.22 -11.61 -2.69
CA GLY A 171 29.46 -12.08 -3.30
C GLY A 171 29.36 -12.05 -4.84
N PRO A 172 29.64 -13.16 -5.55
CA PRO A 172 29.49 -13.23 -7.00
C PRO A 172 28.05 -13.45 -7.48
N VAL A 173 27.10 -13.73 -6.58
CA VAL A 173 25.73 -14.10 -6.94
C VAL A 173 24.87 -12.84 -7.10
N LYS A 174 24.33 -12.63 -8.31
CA LYS A 174 23.35 -11.58 -8.60
C LYS A 174 21.97 -11.98 -8.07
N LEU A 175 21.34 -11.06 -7.35
CA LEU A 175 19.97 -11.21 -6.86
C LEU A 175 19.04 -10.25 -7.60
N TYR A 176 17.79 -10.68 -7.77
CA TYR A 176 16.74 -9.93 -8.43
C TYR A 176 15.46 -9.95 -7.60
N LEU A 177 14.61 -8.94 -7.80
CA LEU A 177 13.38 -8.73 -7.04
C LEU A 177 12.38 -9.86 -7.33
N PRO A 178 12.06 -10.76 -6.38
CA PRO A 178 11.22 -11.92 -6.68
C PRO A 178 9.82 -11.52 -7.12
N ILE A 179 9.44 -11.92 -8.32
CA ILE A 179 8.09 -11.77 -8.89
C ILE A 179 7.46 -13.11 -9.29
N GLY A 180 8.21 -14.21 -9.23
CA GLY A 180 7.76 -15.52 -9.67
C GLY A 180 7.34 -15.51 -11.14
N MET A 181 6.14 -16.04 -11.42
CA MET A 181 5.51 -16.01 -12.75
C MET A 181 4.57 -14.81 -12.95
N MET A 182 4.50 -13.90 -11.96
CA MET A 182 3.55 -12.77 -11.94
C MET A 182 4.13 -11.54 -12.65
N ASN A 183 3.25 -10.58 -12.96
CA ASN A 183 3.65 -9.35 -13.65
C ASN A 183 4.35 -8.34 -12.73
N THR A 184 4.00 -8.32 -11.43
CA THR A 184 4.55 -7.38 -10.45
C THR A 184 4.95 -8.06 -9.14
N HIS A 185 5.91 -7.45 -8.43
CA HIS A 185 6.32 -7.94 -7.11
C HIS A 185 5.18 -7.80 -6.07
N LEU A 186 4.33 -6.79 -6.19
CA LEU A 186 3.21 -6.58 -5.25
C LEU A 186 2.21 -7.72 -5.38
N THR A 187 1.84 -8.08 -6.60
CA THR A 187 0.97 -9.20 -6.94
C THR A 187 1.49 -10.52 -6.37
N PHE A 188 2.76 -10.83 -6.63
CA PHE A 188 3.41 -12.02 -6.09
C PHE A 188 3.48 -12.02 -4.55
N GLY A 189 3.72 -10.85 -3.95
CA GLY A 189 3.62 -10.66 -2.50
C GLY A 189 2.22 -10.98 -1.97
N GLY A 190 1.17 -10.58 -2.70
CA GLY A 190 -0.23 -10.94 -2.41
C GLY A 190 -0.44 -12.45 -2.30
N LEU A 191 0.08 -13.21 -3.28
CA LEU A 191 0.02 -14.67 -3.28
C LEU A 191 0.78 -15.30 -2.10
N LEU A 192 1.98 -14.79 -1.77
CA LEU A 192 2.70 -15.22 -0.57
C LEU A 192 1.89 -14.92 0.70
N GLY A 193 1.21 -13.77 0.77
CA GLY A 193 0.33 -13.38 1.87
C GLY A 193 -0.84 -14.34 2.10
N LEU A 194 -1.36 -14.99 1.04
CA LEU A 194 -2.41 -16.01 1.14
C LEU A 194 -1.94 -17.29 1.83
N PHE A 195 -0.67 -17.69 1.63
CA PHE A 195 -0.13 -18.96 2.14
C PHE A 195 0.65 -18.84 3.45
N LEU A 196 1.53 -17.83 3.57
CA LEU A 196 2.55 -17.78 4.62
C LEU A 196 2.00 -17.87 6.05
N PRO A 197 0.94 -17.13 6.43
CA PRO A 197 0.36 -17.27 7.77
C PRO A 197 -0.12 -18.70 8.06
N GLY A 198 -0.72 -19.36 7.07
CA GLY A 198 -1.22 -20.72 7.21
C GLY A 198 -0.10 -21.75 7.31
N LEU A 199 0.94 -21.62 6.48
CA LEU A 199 2.14 -22.45 6.54
C LEU A 199 2.88 -22.28 7.86
N PHE A 200 3.00 -21.05 8.35
CA PHE A 200 3.62 -20.76 9.64
C PHE A 200 2.86 -21.40 10.80
N VAL A 201 1.53 -21.34 10.81
CA VAL A 201 0.70 -21.98 11.83
C VAL A 201 0.82 -23.51 11.76
N ASP A 202 0.76 -24.12 10.57
CA ASP A 202 0.90 -25.56 10.38
C ASP A 202 2.31 -26.06 10.78
N TRP A 203 3.36 -25.30 10.48
CA TRP A 203 4.72 -25.53 10.96
C TRP A 203 4.81 -25.44 12.48
N PHE A 204 4.30 -24.37 13.09
CA PHE A 204 4.33 -24.18 14.54
C PHE A 204 3.60 -25.29 15.30
N GLN A 205 2.45 -25.73 14.78
CA GLN A 205 1.76 -26.89 15.34
C GLN A 205 2.56 -28.19 15.20
N SER A 206 3.35 -28.33 14.13
CA SER A 206 4.22 -29.48 13.92
C SER A 206 5.41 -29.51 14.88
N VAL A 207 5.89 -28.34 15.37
CA VAL A 207 6.91 -28.24 16.44
C VAL A 207 6.46 -28.96 17.72
N LYS A 208 5.15 -28.98 18.01
CA LYS A 208 4.57 -29.63 19.20
C LYS A 208 4.49 -31.16 19.09
N LYS A 209 4.77 -31.74 17.91
CA LYS A 209 4.72 -33.19 17.62
C LYS A 209 6.15 -33.75 17.49
N LYS A 210 6.31 -35.07 17.31
CA LYS A 210 7.63 -35.69 17.08
C LYS A 210 8.33 -35.03 15.90
N LYS A 211 9.59 -34.63 16.13
CA LYS A 211 10.46 -33.99 15.13
C LYS A 211 11.05 -35.09 14.24
N GLY A 212 10.67 -35.09 12.96
CA GLY A 212 11.19 -36.00 11.93
C GLY A 212 11.43 -35.26 10.62
N LEU A 213 11.70 -35.99 9.53
CA LEU A 213 12.00 -35.40 8.21
C LEU A 213 10.94 -34.41 7.73
N ILE A 214 9.65 -34.72 7.93
CA ILE A 214 8.52 -33.85 7.57
C ILE A 214 8.60 -32.49 8.29
N PHE A 215 9.08 -32.47 9.54
CA PHE A 215 9.26 -31.22 10.29
C PHE A 215 10.38 -30.37 9.71
N VAL A 216 11.50 -31.00 9.31
CA VAL A 216 12.63 -30.31 8.65
C VAL A 216 12.18 -29.71 7.32
N LEU A 217 11.48 -30.47 6.48
CA LEU A 217 10.94 -29.99 5.21
C LEU A 217 10.02 -28.79 5.40
N LYS A 218 9.08 -28.85 6.35
CA LYS A 218 8.21 -27.70 6.68
C LYS A 218 9.00 -26.48 7.17
N THR A 219 10.08 -26.70 7.91
CA THR A 219 10.94 -25.62 8.42
C THR A 219 11.64 -24.91 7.28
N PHE A 220 12.28 -25.67 6.37
CA PHE A 220 12.90 -25.12 5.17
C PHE A 220 11.88 -24.38 4.31
N PHE A 221 10.69 -24.95 4.16
CA PHE A 221 9.63 -24.39 3.34
C PHE A 221 9.11 -23.04 3.84
N VAL A 222 8.83 -22.94 5.15
CA VAL A 222 8.41 -21.67 5.77
C VAL A 222 9.53 -20.64 5.71
N LEU A 223 10.78 -21.04 5.98
CA LEU A 223 11.93 -20.15 5.93
C LEU A 223 12.15 -19.60 4.52
N ALA A 224 12.13 -20.45 3.50
CA ALA A 224 12.24 -20.05 2.10
C ALA A 224 11.15 -19.03 1.73
N GLY A 225 9.90 -19.29 2.11
CA GLY A 225 8.79 -18.37 1.85
C GLY A 225 8.96 -16.98 2.50
N PHE A 226 9.44 -16.90 3.75
CA PHE A 226 9.73 -15.61 4.39
C PHE A 226 10.96 -14.91 3.81
N ILE A 227 11.99 -15.65 3.40
CA ILE A 227 13.17 -15.08 2.71
C ILE A 227 12.74 -14.48 1.37
N ILE A 228 11.93 -15.18 0.59
CA ILE A 228 11.40 -14.66 -0.67
C ILE A 228 10.57 -13.40 -0.41
N LEU A 229 9.68 -13.40 0.58
CA LEU A 229 8.88 -12.21 0.92
C LEU A 229 9.76 -11.03 1.35
N PHE A 230 10.87 -11.29 2.05
CA PHE A 230 11.83 -10.27 2.43
C PHE A 230 12.44 -9.61 1.19
N PHE A 231 12.94 -10.41 0.23
CA PHE A 231 13.49 -9.89 -1.02
C PHE A 231 12.42 -9.29 -1.94
N ASN A 232 11.16 -9.73 -1.87
CA ASN A 232 10.04 -9.21 -2.65
C ASN A 232 9.66 -7.77 -2.28
N GLN A 233 9.95 -7.32 -1.06
CA GLN A 233 9.73 -5.94 -0.58
C GLN A 233 8.28 -5.45 -0.55
N SER A 234 7.27 -6.33 -0.65
CA SER A 234 5.87 -5.92 -0.45
C SER A 234 5.57 -5.56 1.01
N ARG A 235 5.72 -4.27 1.35
CA ARG A 235 5.53 -3.73 2.72
C ARG A 235 4.11 -3.93 3.24
N SER A 236 3.10 -3.77 2.38
CA SER A 236 1.69 -3.92 2.77
C SER A 236 1.37 -5.36 3.18
N ILE A 237 1.96 -6.35 2.52
CA ILE A 237 1.80 -7.77 2.89
C ILE A 237 2.51 -8.09 4.19
N TRP A 238 3.70 -7.54 4.44
CA TRP A 238 4.36 -7.66 5.75
C TRP A 238 3.45 -7.18 6.89
N LEU A 239 2.82 -6.01 6.72
CA LEU A 239 1.84 -5.49 7.67
C LEU A 239 0.64 -6.43 7.81
N GLY A 240 0.10 -6.93 6.70
CA GLY A 240 -1.01 -7.90 6.67
C GLY A 240 -0.71 -9.17 7.48
N ILE A 241 0.41 -9.82 7.19
CA ILE A 241 0.87 -11.03 7.88
C ILE A 241 1.11 -10.73 9.36
N PHE A 242 1.75 -9.61 9.68
CA PHE A 242 1.98 -9.20 11.07
C PHE A 242 0.67 -9.10 11.85
N VAL A 243 -0.36 -8.44 11.30
CA VAL A 243 -1.67 -8.32 11.95
C VAL A 243 -2.30 -9.70 12.18
N VAL A 244 -2.28 -10.59 11.19
CA VAL A 244 -2.84 -11.95 11.34
C VAL A 244 -2.10 -12.76 12.40
N LEU A 245 -0.77 -12.73 12.40
CA LEU A 245 0.06 -13.42 13.40
C LEU A 245 -0.16 -12.84 14.80
N LEU A 246 -0.32 -11.52 14.93
CA LEU A 246 -0.67 -10.85 16.18
C LEU A 246 -2.04 -11.30 16.69
N LEU A 247 -3.06 -11.35 15.84
CA LEU A 247 -4.38 -11.85 16.20
C LEU A 247 -4.34 -13.32 16.65
N LEU A 248 -3.55 -14.15 15.97
CA LEU A 248 -3.33 -15.55 16.35
C LEU A 248 -2.60 -15.68 17.68
N LEU A 249 -1.63 -14.81 17.97
CA LEU A 249 -0.92 -14.71 19.25
C LEU A 249 -1.87 -14.31 20.38
N LEU A 250 -2.67 -13.25 20.17
CA LEU A 250 -3.67 -12.77 21.14
C LEU A 250 -4.75 -13.83 21.43
N LYS A 251 -5.08 -14.65 20.43
CA LYS A 251 -5.98 -15.80 20.58
C LYS A 251 -5.33 -16.97 21.32
N GLY A 252 -4.01 -16.94 21.53
CA GLY A 252 -3.25 -17.95 22.24
C GLY A 252 -2.83 -19.14 21.39
N THR A 253 -2.94 -19.06 20.06
CA THR A 253 -2.57 -20.14 19.12
C THR A 253 -1.12 -20.59 19.33
N PHE A 254 -0.23 -19.62 19.60
CA PHE A 254 1.20 -19.84 19.83
C PHE A 254 1.57 -20.16 21.29
N SER A 255 0.62 -20.48 22.16
CA SER A 255 0.92 -20.78 23.57
C SER A 255 1.77 -22.05 23.72
N ILE A 256 2.98 -21.88 24.28
CA ILE A 256 3.95 -22.95 24.59
C ILE A 256 3.71 -23.51 26.01
N ARG A 257 2.93 -22.80 26.84
CA ARG A 257 2.77 -23.06 28.29
C ARG A 257 2.15 -24.42 28.64
N LYS A 258 1.55 -25.13 27.68
CA LYS A 258 0.90 -26.45 27.89
C LYS A 258 1.75 -27.65 27.44
N ASN A 259 2.87 -27.43 26.75
CA ASN A 259 3.83 -28.47 26.35
C ASN A 259 5.22 -27.81 26.25
N PRO A 260 6.04 -27.80 27.31
CA PRO A 260 7.38 -27.24 27.24
C PRO A 260 8.16 -28.01 26.17
N ILE A 261 8.69 -27.28 25.19
CA ILE A 261 9.57 -27.86 24.18
C ILE A 261 10.86 -28.24 24.94
N SER A 262 11.11 -29.52 25.15
CA SER A 262 12.37 -30.01 25.70
C SER A 262 13.46 -29.85 24.63
N ILE A 263 14.05 -28.65 24.59
CA ILE A 263 15.19 -28.33 23.71
C ILE A 263 16.46 -28.66 24.51
N SER A 264 17.30 -29.54 23.98
CA SER A 264 18.59 -29.86 24.62
C SER A 264 19.46 -28.59 24.70
N ILE A 265 20.35 -28.53 25.69
CA ILE A 265 21.27 -27.39 25.87
C ILE A 265 22.12 -27.16 24.59
N LYS A 266 22.56 -28.25 23.93
CA LYS A 266 23.27 -28.19 22.64
C LYS A 266 22.43 -27.52 21.54
N ALA A 267 21.13 -27.81 21.48
CA ALA A 267 20.23 -27.19 20.50
C ALA A 267 19.94 -25.71 20.82
N LYS A 268 19.95 -25.31 22.11
CA LYS A 268 19.85 -23.88 22.48
C LYS A 268 21.11 -23.11 22.10
N ILE A 269 22.29 -23.70 22.33
CA ILE A 269 23.58 -23.11 21.95
C ILE A 269 23.68 -23.00 20.42
N LEU A 270 23.32 -24.06 19.68
CA LEU A 270 23.33 -24.05 18.22
C LEU A 270 22.32 -23.05 17.64
N ALA A 271 21.12 -22.95 18.23
CA ALA A 271 20.15 -21.93 17.86
C ALA A 271 20.64 -20.51 18.20
N GLY A 272 21.38 -20.34 19.29
CA GLY A 272 22.01 -19.08 19.67
C GLY A 272 23.09 -18.64 18.68
N PHE A 273 24.00 -19.54 18.30
CA PHE A 273 25.00 -19.29 17.26
C PHE A 273 24.36 -19.03 15.89
N PHE A 274 23.33 -19.78 15.54
CA PHE A 274 22.57 -19.55 14.30
C PHE A 274 21.90 -18.17 14.32
N PHE A 275 21.27 -17.78 15.43
CA PHE A 275 20.61 -16.48 15.57
C PHE A 275 21.62 -15.32 15.59
N LEU A 276 22.77 -15.51 16.22
CA LEU A 276 23.87 -14.55 16.21
C LEU A 276 24.47 -14.42 14.80
N GLY A 277 24.68 -15.53 14.11
CA GLY A 277 25.10 -15.55 12.71
C GLY A 277 24.08 -14.85 11.81
N LEU A 278 22.78 -15.09 12.04
CA LEU A 278 21.68 -14.44 11.31
C LEU A 278 21.62 -12.93 11.59
N LEU A 279 21.89 -12.50 12.84
CA LEU A 279 21.98 -11.08 13.21
C LEU A 279 23.20 -10.40 12.58
N LEU A 280 24.37 -11.06 12.60
CA LEU A 280 25.59 -10.53 12.01
C LEU A 280 25.48 -10.44 10.48
N SER A 281 24.90 -11.46 9.84
CA SER A 281 24.64 -11.45 8.39
C SER A 281 23.54 -10.46 8.01
N ALA A 282 22.48 -10.31 8.82
CA ALA A 282 21.51 -9.24 8.65
C ALA A 282 22.15 -7.86 8.80
N GLY A 283 23.03 -7.66 9.79
CA GLY A 283 23.79 -6.41 9.99
C GLY A 283 24.74 -6.11 8.83
N TYR A 284 25.42 -7.12 8.30
CA TYR A 284 26.26 -7.00 7.11
C TYR A 284 25.44 -6.65 5.86
N LEU A 285 24.31 -7.34 5.64
CA LEU A 285 23.38 -7.05 4.55
C LEU A 285 22.77 -5.65 4.70
N LEU A 286 22.44 -5.20 5.91
CA LEU A 286 21.98 -3.84 6.21
C LEU A 286 23.00 -2.79 5.81
N LYS A 287 24.30 -3.06 6.00
CA LYS A 287 25.39 -2.12 5.67
C LYS A 287 25.75 -2.12 4.17
N ASN A 288 25.64 -3.26 3.49
CA ASN A 288 26.18 -3.43 2.14
C ASN A 288 25.12 -3.64 1.05
N SER A 289 23.87 -3.94 1.41
CA SER A 289 22.76 -4.02 0.46
C SER A 289 22.09 -2.66 0.32
N TRP A 290 22.35 -2.00 -0.81
CA TRP A 290 21.68 -0.77 -1.21
C TRP A 290 20.15 -0.87 -1.12
N LEU A 291 19.57 -2.05 -1.37
CA LEU A 291 18.12 -2.27 -1.28
C LEU A 291 17.56 -2.18 0.15
N ILE A 292 18.31 -2.66 1.14
CA ILE A 292 17.88 -2.61 2.54
C ILE A 292 18.06 -1.20 3.08
N GLN A 293 19.18 -0.53 2.75
CA GLN A 293 19.39 0.87 3.08
C GLN A 293 18.30 1.77 2.50
N ARG A 294 17.97 1.58 1.21
CA ARG A 294 16.86 2.29 0.55
C ARG A 294 15.53 1.99 1.22
N SER A 295 15.24 0.75 1.57
CA SER A 295 13.96 0.38 2.20
C SER A 295 13.79 1.02 3.57
N ILE A 296 14.87 1.15 4.34
CA ILE A 296 14.87 1.80 5.66
C ILE A 296 14.85 3.32 5.51
N SER A 297 15.66 3.89 4.61
CA SER A 297 15.69 5.34 4.36
C SER A 297 14.31 5.84 3.93
N GLN A 298 13.63 5.10 3.04
CA GLN A 298 12.29 5.40 2.56
C GLN A 298 11.17 5.30 3.61
N ILE A 299 11.40 4.66 4.76
CA ILE A 299 10.45 4.63 5.89
C ILE A 299 10.56 5.91 6.73
N PHE A 300 11.74 6.51 6.78
CA PHE A 300 12.05 7.69 7.60
C PHE A 300 12.18 8.99 6.78
N GLU A 301 12.33 8.90 5.46
CA GLU A 301 12.37 10.05 4.55
C GLU A 301 10.95 10.59 4.30
N VAL A 302 10.75 11.88 4.58
CA VAL A 302 9.50 12.63 4.32
C VAL A 302 9.20 12.71 2.81
N HIS A 303 10.19 12.45 1.96
CA HIS A 303 10.12 12.55 0.51
C HIS A 303 10.48 11.20 -0.12
N ASN A 304 9.46 10.47 -0.55
CA ASN A 304 9.60 9.19 -1.22
C ASN A 304 8.59 9.12 -2.38
N THR A 305 8.64 8.06 -3.19
CA THR A 305 7.59 7.70 -4.18
C THR A 305 6.18 7.60 -3.57
N GLU A 306 6.02 7.73 -2.24
CA GLU A 306 4.76 7.97 -1.55
C GLU A 306 4.10 9.32 -1.88
N ASN A 307 4.81 10.29 -2.46
CA ASN A 307 4.23 11.57 -2.89
C ASN A 307 3.06 11.36 -3.88
N GLN A 308 3.14 10.36 -4.75
CA GLN A 308 2.06 10.04 -5.69
C GLN A 308 0.78 9.59 -4.97
N ARG A 309 0.91 8.80 -3.89
CA ARG A 309 -0.26 8.36 -3.09
C ARG A 309 -0.95 9.52 -2.39
N TYR A 310 -0.19 10.55 -1.98
CA TYR A 310 -0.78 11.79 -1.47
C TYR A 310 -1.71 12.41 -2.51
N TYR A 311 -1.28 12.59 -3.77
CA TYR A 311 -2.13 13.18 -4.81
C TYR A 311 -3.33 12.30 -5.14
N ILE A 312 -3.15 10.98 -5.18
CA ILE A 312 -4.24 10.01 -5.40
C ILE A 312 -5.33 10.20 -4.35
N TYR A 313 -4.96 10.25 -3.06
CA TYR A 313 -5.93 10.43 -1.98
C TYR A 313 -6.49 11.85 -1.90
N LYS A 314 -5.66 12.88 -2.14
CA LYS A 314 -6.07 14.28 -2.17
C LYS A 314 -7.16 14.50 -3.22
N ASN A 315 -7.07 13.84 -4.38
CA ASN A 315 -8.07 13.89 -5.44
C ASN A 315 -9.26 12.96 -5.19
N THR A 316 -9.06 11.83 -4.52
CA THR A 316 -10.15 10.88 -4.26
C THR A 316 -11.13 11.39 -3.19
N ILE A 317 -10.66 12.13 -2.19
CA ILE A 317 -11.54 12.63 -1.10
C ILE A 317 -12.64 13.58 -1.60
N PRO A 318 -12.36 14.58 -2.46
CA PRO A 318 -13.39 15.40 -3.10
C PRO A 318 -14.42 14.58 -3.87
N LEU A 319 -13.98 13.55 -4.61
CA LEU A 319 -14.88 12.66 -5.34
C LEU A 319 -15.84 11.94 -4.39
N ILE A 320 -15.34 11.42 -3.28
CA ILE A 320 -16.18 10.80 -2.24
C ILE A 320 -17.17 11.80 -1.66
N ARG A 321 -16.77 13.06 -1.42
CA ARG A 321 -17.69 14.08 -0.88
C ARG A 321 -18.79 14.45 -1.88
N LYS A 322 -18.42 14.63 -3.16
CA LYS A 322 -19.34 15.00 -4.25
C LYS A 322 -20.29 13.83 -4.60
N HIS A 323 -19.81 12.59 -4.52
CA HIS A 323 -20.52 11.38 -4.97
C HIS A 323 -20.73 10.35 -3.85
N TRP A 324 -20.92 10.78 -2.60
CA TRP A 324 -20.87 9.90 -1.42
C TRP A 324 -21.91 8.76 -1.42
N PHE A 325 -23.08 8.98 -2.03
CA PHE A 325 -24.19 8.03 -1.97
C PHE A 325 -24.06 6.92 -3.02
N ILE A 326 -24.01 7.28 -4.30
CA ILE A 326 -23.95 6.33 -5.42
C ILE A 326 -22.54 6.02 -5.91
N GLY A 327 -21.53 6.82 -5.56
CA GLY A 327 -20.19 6.73 -6.15
C GLY A 327 -20.11 7.29 -7.58
N ILE A 328 -18.96 7.16 -8.22
CA ILE A 328 -18.70 7.66 -9.59
C ILE A 328 -18.88 6.61 -10.69
N GLY A 329 -19.20 5.36 -10.33
CA GLY A 329 -19.28 4.23 -11.25
C GLY A 329 -17.94 3.52 -11.45
N GLY A 330 -18.02 2.22 -11.75
CA GLY A 330 -16.85 1.41 -12.07
C GLY A 330 -16.23 1.82 -13.41
N GLY A 331 -14.90 1.83 -13.49
CA GLY A 331 -14.16 2.25 -14.69
C GLY A 331 -14.16 3.77 -14.97
N ASN A 332 -14.82 4.58 -14.14
CA ASN A 332 -14.83 6.04 -14.26
C ASN A 332 -13.75 6.74 -13.42
N TYR A 333 -13.06 6.00 -12.54
CA TYR A 333 -12.09 6.57 -11.61
C TYR A 333 -11.00 7.39 -12.29
N LYS A 334 -10.42 6.90 -13.38
CA LYS A 334 -9.35 7.57 -14.13
C LYS A 334 -9.73 8.96 -14.62
N GLU A 335 -10.94 9.11 -15.16
CA GLU A 335 -11.42 10.37 -15.74
C GLU A 335 -11.82 11.38 -14.66
N PHE A 336 -12.56 10.93 -13.63
CA PHE A 336 -12.93 11.80 -12.50
C PHE A 336 -11.70 12.24 -11.71
N HIS A 337 -10.75 11.34 -11.48
CA HIS A 337 -9.48 11.69 -10.85
C HIS A 337 -8.70 12.71 -11.68
N TRP A 338 -8.70 12.57 -13.01
CA TRP A 338 -8.07 13.55 -13.90
C TRP A 338 -8.75 14.92 -13.82
N LYS A 339 -10.08 14.97 -13.74
CA LYS A 339 -10.80 16.24 -13.57
C LYS A 339 -10.37 16.99 -12.31
N GLU A 340 -10.28 16.32 -11.17
CA GLU A 340 -9.77 16.95 -9.93
C GLU A 340 -8.28 17.33 -10.07
N SER A 341 -7.48 16.52 -10.77
CA SER A 341 -6.07 16.83 -11.05
C SER A 341 -5.94 18.10 -11.91
N SER A 342 -6.75 18.24 -12.96
CA SER A 342 -6.81 19.42 -13.82
C SER A 342 -7.16 20.68 -13.03
N GLU A 343 -8.14 20.63 -12.13
CA GLU A 343 -8.48 21.77 -11.26
C GLU A 343 -7.30 22.19 -10.34
N MET A 344 -6.45 21.24 -9.93
CA MET A 344 -5.24 21.55 -9.16
C MET A 344 -4.15 22.16 -10.04
N ILE A 345 -3.97 21.66 -11.27
CA ILE A 345 -2.99 22.17 -12.23
C ILE A 345 -3.35 23.60 -12.66
N GLU A 346 -4.65 23.90 -12.84
CA GLU A 346 -5.14 25.24 -13.16
C GLU A 346 -4.76 26.27 -12.09
N LYS A 347 -4.79 25.86 -10.82
CA LYS A 347 -4.39 26.71 -9.69
C LYS A 347 -2.87 26.81 -9.59
N GLU A 348 -2.18 25.70 -9.77
CA GLU A 348 -0.74 25.57 -9.59
C GLU A 348 -0.11 24.72 -10.69
N GLU A 349 0.24 25.39 -11.80
CA GLU A 349 0.75 24.77 -13.03
C GLU A 349 1.97 23.86 -12.80
N GLN A 350 2.80 24.19 -11.81
CA GLN A 350 3.97 23.37 -11.43
C GLN A 350 3.64 21.95 -11.00
N LEU A 351 2.41 21.67 -10.56
CA LEU A 351 1.98 20.33 -10.16
C LEU A 351 1.72 19.41 -11.35
N TRP A 352 1.66 19.95 -12.57
CA TRP A 352 1.32 19.17 -13.76
C TRP A 352 2.22 17.96 -13.93
N TYR A 353 3.54 18.08 -13.72
CA TYR A 353 4.44 16.94 -13.84
C TYR A 353 4.04 15.80 -12.90
N GLU A 354 3.97 16.09 -11.60
CA GLU A 354 3.73 15.05 -10.59
C GLU A 354 2.33 14.45 -10.72
N LEU A 355 1.32 15.25 -11.08
CA LEU A 355 -0.05 14.79 -11.32
C LEU A 355 -0.20 13.99 -12.63
N TYR A 356 0.56 14.33 -13.67
CA TYR A 356 0.53 13.62 -14.95
C TYR A 356 1.15 12.22 -14.84
N ILE A 357 2.28 12.08 -14.12
CA ILE A 357 2.95 10.79 -13.91
C ILE A 357 2.33 9.96 -12.78
N THR A 358 1.34 10.50 -12.05
CA THR A 358 0.68 9.78 -10.96
C THR A 358 -0.24 8.70 -11.55
N PRO A 359 -0.07 7.42 -11.16
CA PRO A 359 -0.90 6.34 -11.68
C PRO A 359 -2.36 6.54 -11.23
N ARG A 360 -3.25 6.71 -12.20
CA ARG A 360 -4.64 7.13 -12.00
C ARG A 360 -5.67 6.04 -12.31
N GLY A 361 -5.23 4.79 -12.46
CA GLY A 361 -6.12 3.65 -12.73
C GLY A 361 -7.06 3.33 -11.55
N HIS A 362 -6.59 3.47 -10.31
CA HIS A 362 -7.36 3.13 -9.11
C HIS A 362 -6.87 3.87 -7.86
N ALA A 363 -7.65 3.81 -6.78
CA ALA A 363 -7.39 4.57 -5.57
C ALA A 363 -6.26 4.00 -4.69
N HIS A 364 -5.59 2.90 -5.07
CA HIS A 364 -4.48 2.29 -4.29
C HIS A 364 -4.85 1.97 -2.83
N ASN A 365 -6.14 1.73 -2.57
CA ASN A 365 -6.72 1.29 -1.31
C ASN A 365 -8.06 0.62 -1.64
N ASP A 366 -8.21 -0.67 -1.35
CA ASP A 366 -9.39 -1.47 -1.70
C ASP A 366 -10.68 -0.84 -1.14
N LEU A 367 -10.69 -0.45 0.14
CA LEU A 367 -11.86 0.15 0.77
C LEU A 367 -12.19 1.52 0.16
N LEU A 368 -11.18 2.38 -0.01
CA LEU A 368 -11.37 3.71 -0.59
C LEU A 368 -11.86 3.62 -2.03
N HIS A 369 -11.33 2.66 -2.79
CA HIS A 369 -11.70 2.43 -4.17
C HIS A 369 -13.15 2.00 -4.31
N PHE A 370 -13.60 0.96 -3.59
CA PHE A 370 -15.01 0.56 -3.63
C PHE A 370 -15.95 1.63 -3.08
N LEU A 371 -15.49 2.45 -2.13
CA LEU A 371 -16.27 3.57 -1.61
C LEU A 371 -16.44 4.69 -2.64
N VAL A 372 -15.39 5.04 -3.39
CA VAL A 372 -15.51 6.08 -4.42
C VAL A 372 -16.28 5.59 -5.65
N THR A 373 -16.12 4.34 -6.08
CA THR A 373 -16.80 3.82 -7.28
C THR A 373 -18.25 3.40 -7.03
N GLY A 374 -18.54 2.76 -5.89
CA GLY A 374 -19.87 2.24 -5.55
C GLY A 374 -20.59 2.96 -4.40
N GLY A 375 -20.01 4.04 -3.88
CA GLY A 375 -20.58 4.85 -2.80
C GLY A 375 -20.46 4.22 -1.40
N VAL A 376 -21.03 4.90 -0.41
CA VAL A 376 -20.97 4.48 1.01
C VAL A 376 -21.53 3.07 1.24
N MET A 377 -22.56 2.69 0.48
CA MET A 377 -23.19 1.37 0.60
C MET A 377 -22.23 0.26 0.18
N ALA A 378 -21.43 0.45 -0.87
CA ALA A 378 -20.39 -0.49 -1.26
C ALA A 378 -19.32 -0.63 -0.16
N GLY A 379 -18.91 0.49 0.45
CA GLY A 379 -18.01 0.49 1.61
C GLY A 379 -18.56 -0.29 2.81
N ILE A 380 -19.86 -0.15 3.12
CA ILE A 380 -20.52 -0.92 4.20
C ILE A 380 -20.53 -2.40 3.87
N LEU A 381 -20.93 -2.79 2.65
CA LEU A 381 -20.94 -4.19 2.22
C LEU A 381 -19.54 -4.82 2.26
N PHE A 382 -18.52 -4.07 1.88
CA PHE A 382 -17.13 -4.48 2.00
C PHE A 382 -16.74 -4.79 3.45
N ILE A 383 -17.07 -3.89 4.38
CA ILE A 383 -16.83 -4.09 5.81
C ILE A 383 -17.62 -5.28 6.36
N LEU A 384 -18.86 -5.48 5.93
CA LEU A 384 -19.69 -6.62 6.34
C LEU A 384 -19.12 -7.96 5.84
N PHE A 385 -18.61 -8.01 4.62
CA PHE A 385 -17.93 -9.16 4.05
C PHE A 385 -16.70 -9.55 4.90
N TRP A 386 -15.79 -8.61 5.15
CA TRP A 386 -14.64 -8.84 6.03
C TRP A 386 -15.05 -9.17 7.47
N GLY A 387 -16.14 -8.57 7.95
CA GLY A 387 -16.78 -8.89 9.23
C GLY A 387 -17.13 -10.37 9.35
N LYS A 388 -17.64 -10.99 8.28
CA LYS A 388 -17.92 -12.45 8.28
C LYS A 388 -16.66 -13.29 8.33
N LEU A 389 -15.60 -12.91 7.61
CA LEU A 389 -14.33 -13.63 7.65
C LEU A 389 -13.68 -13.56 9.04
N PHE A 390 -13.65 -12.37 9.66
CA PHE A 390 -13.12 -12.21 11.02
C PHE A 390 -14.02 -12.86 12.09
N ASP A 391 -15.34 -12.82 11.93
CA ASP A 391 -16.27 -13.52 12.84
C ASP A 391 -16.02 -15.03 12.81
N PHE A 392 -15.85 -15.62 11.62
CA PHE A 392 -15.45 -17.02 11.48
C PHE A 392 -14.08 -17.29 12.13
N PHE A 393 -13.10 -16.40 11.92
CA PHE A 393 -11.79 -16.50 12.57
C PHE A 393 -11.91 -16.54 14.09
N PHE A 394 -12.71 -15.68 14.72
CA PHE A 394 -12.85 -15.64 16.18
C PHE A 394 -13.78 -16.72 16.75
N GLN A 395 -14.73 -17.22 15.97
CA GLN A 395 -15.62 -18.31 16.36
C GLN A 395 -14.87 -19.64 16.48
N ASN A 396 -13.93 -19.87 15.58
CA ASN A 396 -13.18 -21.12 15.52
C ASN A 396 -11.94 -21.10 16.42
N ASP A 397 -11.28 -22.23 16.63
CA ASP A 397 -9.99 -22.30 17.29
C ASP A 397 -8.92 -22.82 16.32
N PHE A 398 -7.66 -22.42 16.52
CA PHE A 398 -6.53 -22.85 15.70
C PHE A 398 -5.39 -23.43 16.56
N HIS A 399 -5.59 -23.57 17.87
CA HIS A 399 -4.55 -23.99 18.82
C HIS A 399 -4.10 -25.45 18.67
N SER A 400 -5.03 -26.37 18.38
CA SER A 400 -4.78 -27.83 18.32
C SER A 400 -5.41 -28.50 17.09
N LEU A 401 -6.03 -27.71 16.22
CA LEU A 401 -6.90 -28.19 15.17
C LEU A 401 -6.09 -28.42 13.90
N THR A 402 -6.22 -29.59 13.29
CA THR A 402 -5.75 -29.83 11.92
C THR A 402 -6.96 -29.72 11.00
N GLY A 403 -7.02 -28.72 10.15
CA GLY A 403 -8.10 -28.54 9.18
C GLY A 403 -7.64 -27.67 8.01
N ILE A 404 -8.37 -27.75 6.91
CA ILE A 404 -8.05 -26.96 5.71
C ILE A 404 -8.12 -25.43 5.93
N PRO A 405 -8.99 -24.86 6.82
CA PRO A 405 -9.02 -23.41 7.03
C PRO A 405 -7.72 -22.80 7.56
N ILE A 406 -6.83 -23.61 8.15
CA ILE A 406 -5.52 -23.12 8.61
C ILE A 406 -4.67 -22.69 7.43
N LEU A 407 -4.68 -23.46 6.33
CA LEU A 407 -3.87 -23.13 5.16
C LEU A 407 -4.38 -21.91 4.40
N THR A 408 -5.65 -21.55 4.57
CA THR A 408 -6.28 -20.41 3.91
C THR A 408 -6.47 -19.19 4.81
N ILE A 409 -5.95 -19.23 6.04
CA ILE A 409 -6.08 -18.12 7.00
C ILE A 409 -5.38 -16.83 6.55
N GLY A 410 -4.46 -16.94 5.59
CA GLY A 410 -3.72 -15.81 5.02
C GLY A 410 -4.59 -14.83 4.24
N ILE A 411 -5.82 -15.18 3.84
CA ILE A 411 -6.78 -14.21 3.25
C ILE A 411 -6.99 -12.99 4.15
N LEU A 412 -6.89 -13.17 5.47
CA LEU A 412 -7.07 -12.08 6.44
C LEU A 412 -5.94 -11.05 6.38
N SER A 413 -4.78 -11.41 5.81
CA SER A 413 -3.65 -10.50 5.61
C SER A 413 -3.98 -9.43 4.57
N LEU A 414 -4.86 -9.74 3.60
CA LEU A 414 -5.20 -8.82 2.53
C LEU A 414 -6.07 -7.66 3.01
N PHE A 415 -6.76 -7.76 4.15
CA PHE A 415 -7.54 -6.63 4.67
C PHE A 415 -6.67 -5.44 5.12
N PRO A 416 -5.70 -5.59 6.06
CA PRO A 416 -4.79 -4.50 6.38
C PRO A 416 -3.90 -4.12 5.19
N ALA A 417 -3.45 -5.10 4.40
CA ALA A 417 -2.60 -4.84 3.24
C ALA A 417 -3.32 -4.03 2.15
N GLY A 418 -4.62 -4.28 1.99
CA GLY A 418 -5.54 -3.63 1.06
C GLY A 418 -5.74 -2.14 1.31
N PHE A 419 -5.35 -1.62 2.49
CA PHE A 419 -5.37 -0.17 2.70
C PHE A 419 -4.18 0.56 2.05
N PHE A 420 -3.11 -0.17 1.75
CA PHE A 420 -1.90 0.38 1.14
C PHE A 420 -1.68 -0.13 -0.28
N GLN A 421 -2.57 -0.95 -0.83
CA GLN A 421 -2.51 -1.49 -2.18
C GLN A 421 -3.89 -2.00 -2.60
N CYS A 422 -4.18 -2.06 -3.90
CA CYS A 422 -5.43 -2.63 -4.41
C CYS A 422 -5.28 -4.13 -4.73
N TYR A 423 -5.24 -5.00 -3.72
CA TYR A 423 -5.13 -6.44 -3.95
C TYR A 423 -6.42 -7.04 -4.51
N LEU A 424 -7.57 -6.42 -4.26
CA LEU A 424 -8.87 -6.92 -4.71
C LEU A 424 -9.29 -6.37 -6.09
N LEU A 425 -8.38 -5.68 -6.78
CA LEU A 425 -8.51 -5.27 -8.19
C LEU A 425 -7.51 -5.97 -9.11
N ASP A 426 -6.59 -6.74 -8.54
CA ASP A 426 -5.58 -7.50 -9.26
C ASP A 426 -6.13 -8.91 -9.49
N ASP A 427 -6.44 -9.25 -10.74
CA ASP A 427 -7.07 -10.52 -11.11
C ASP A 427 -6.24 -11.73 -10.69
N GLU A 428 -4.91 -11.62 -10.72
CA GLU A 428 -3.97 -12.64 -10.27
C GLU A 428 -4.15 -12.96 -8.76
N VAL A 429 -4.60 -11.99 -7.96
CA VAL A 429 -4.84 -12.13 -6.50
C VAL A 429 -6.31 -12.40 -6.18
N VAL A 430 -7.24 -11.70 -6.85
CA VAL A 430 -8.69 -11.81 -6.64
C VAL A 430 -9.19 -13.22 -6.91
N LEU A 431 -8.71 -13.84 -7.98
CA LEU A 431 -9.12 -15.17 -8.41
C LEU A 431 -8.83 -16.24 -7.32
N PRO A 432 -7.59 -16.42 -6.82
CA PRO A 432 -7.33 -17.33 -5.71
C PRO A 432 -7.95 -16.83 -4.40
N PHE A 433 -8.09 -15.51 -4.18
CA PHE A 433 -8.72 -14.97 -2.98
C PHE A 433 -10.16 -15.49 -2.78
N PHE A 434 -11.01 -15.45 -3.80
CA PHE A 434 -12.38 -15.96 -3.68
C PHE A 434 -12.44 -17.46 -3.44
N ALA A 435 -11.59 -18.23 -4.13
CA ALA A 435 -11.46 -19.66 -3.89
C ALA A 435 -11.04 -19.95 -2.44
N PHE A 436 -10.08 -19.20 -1.90
CA PHE A 436 -9.60 -19.35 -0.52
C PHE A 436 -10.65 -18.94 0.51
N CYS A 437 -11.43 -17.88 0.25
CA CYS A 437 -12.54 -17.47 1.12
C CYS A 437 -13.55 -18.60 1.29
N GLY A 438 -13.91 -19.30 0.20
CA GLY A 438 -14.88 -20.40 0.25
C GLY A 438 -14.33 -21.60 1.00
N ILE A 439 -13.04 -21.94 0.80
CA ILE A 439 -12.38 -22.99 1.58
C ILE A 439 -12.27 -22.61 3.07
N PHE A 440 -11.96 -21.36 3.37
CA PHE A 440 -11.82 -20.87 4.74
C PHE A 440 -13.13 -21.02 5.52
N LEU A 441 -14.24 -20.57 4.94
CA LEU A 441 -15.56 -20.66 5.58
C LEU A 441 -16.19 -22.06 5.52
N GLY A 442 -15.95 -22.83 4.45
CA GLY A 442 -16.55 -24.15 4.23
C GLY A 442 -15.78 -25.29 4.92
N GLY A 443 -14.48 -25.10 5.17
CA GLY A 443 -13.64 -26.11 5.77
C GLY A 443 -14.03 -26.42 7.23
N LYS A 444 -14.07 -27.70 7.56
CA LYS A 444 -14.32 -28.16 8.94
C LYS A 444 -13.01 -28.21 9.72
N LEU A 445 -13.06 -27.78 10.98
CA LEU A 445 -11.98 -27.99 11.94
C LEU A 445 -12.35 -29.21 12.80
N LYS A 446 -11.42 -30.16 12.98
CA LYS A 446 -11.68 -31.40 13.75
C LYS A 446 -12.16 -31.09 15.18
N PRO A 447 -13.33 -31.50 15.67
CA PRO A 447 -13.84 -31.02 16.95
C PRO A 447 -12.89 -31.30 18.15
N ILE A 448 -12.85 -30.33 19.08
CA ILE A 448 -12.18 -30.44 20.39
C ILE A 448 -12.90 -31.51 21.23
N SER A 449 -12.15 -32.36 21.96
CA SER A 449 -12.76 -33.36 22.85
C SER A 449 -13.56 -32.69 23.98
N LYS A 450 -14.66 -33.30 24.42
CA LYS A 450 -15.52 -32.77 25.51
C LYS A 450 -14.74 -32.45 26.80
N SER A 451 -13.63 -33.15 27.07
CA SER A 451 -12.77 -32.90 28.23
C SER A 451 -12.02 -31.56 28.15
N GLN A 452 -11.49 -31.20 26.98
CA GLN A 452 -10.80 -29.93 26.74
C GLN A 452 -11.74 -28.72 26.76
N ILE A 453 -13.02 -28.91 26.38
CA ILE A 453 -14.07 -27.88 26.49
C ILE A 453 -14.36 -27.59 27.97
N LYS A 454 -14.48 -28.63 28.80
CA LYS A 454 -14.74 -28.49 30.25
C LYS A 454 -13.58 -27.78 30.97
N GLU A 455 -12.34 -28.10 30.61
CA GLU A 455 -11.13 -27.43 31.14
C GLU A 455 -11.07 -25.94 30.75
N ARG A 456 -11.46 -25.60 29.51
CA ARG A 456 -11.52 -24.21 29.03
C ARG A 456 -12.60 -23.38 29.70
N ILE A 457 -13.78 -23.97 29.94
CA ILE A 457 -14.87 -23.33 30.68
C ILE A 457 -14.36 -22.95 32.08
N ASN A 458 -13.69 -23.88 32.77
CA ASN A 458 -13.11 -23.61 34.09
C ASN A 458 -12.01 -22.53 34.08
N LEU A 459 -11.14 -22.53 33.06
CA LEU A 459 -10.09 -21.51 32.89
C LEU A 459 -10.65 -20.12 32.59
N LEU A 460 -11.72 -20.02 31.78
CA LEU A 460 -12.38 -18.77 31.46
C LEU A 460 -13.17 -18.21 32.65
N GLN A 461 -13.80 -19.07 33.45
CA GLN A 461 -14.42 -18.68 34.72
C GLN A 461 -13.39 -18.10 35.68
N LYS A 462 -12.23 -18.75 35.81
CA LYS A 462 -11.14 -18.30 36.68
C LYS A 462 -10.49 -16.98 36.20
N LYS A 463 -10.32 -16.80 34.88
CA LYS A 463 -9.79 -15.55 34.30
C LYS A 463 -10.79 -14.40 34.32
N SER A 464 -12.08 -14.67 34.12
CA SER A 464 -13.14 -13.65 34.18
C SER A 464 -13.23 -13.05 35.59
N ASN A 465 -13.21 -13.89 36.62
CA ASN A 465 -13.24 -13.41 38.01
C ASN A 465 -11.99 -12.55 38.30
N ASN A 466 -10.79 -13.04 37.99
CA ASN A 466 -9.54 -12.28 38.19
C ASN A 466 -9.43 -10.97 37.38
N PHE A 467 -10.04 -10.88 36.19
CA PHE A 467 -10.00 -9.66 35.37
C PHE A 467 -10.90 -8.57 35.98
N TRP A 468 -12.12 -8.92 36.39
CA TRP A 468 -13.02 -7.97 37.04
C TRP A 468 -12.50 -7.58 38.43
N ASP A 469 -11.94 -8.51 39.21
CA ASP A 469 -11.36 -8.21 40.53
C ASP A 469 -10.14 -7.29 40.46
N LYS A 470 -9.39 -7.28 39.34
CA LYS A 470 -8.28 -6.34 39.09
C LYS A 470 -8.70 -5.02 38.43
N LEU A 471 -9.75 -5.03 37.60
CA LEU A 471 -10.22 -3.85 36.88
C LEU A 471 -11.12 -2.96 37.76
N LEU A 472 -11.90 -3.53 38.69
CA LEU A 472 -12.80 -2.78 39.58
C LEU A 472 -12.06 -1.80 40.50
N PRO A 473 -10.91 -2.16 41.12
CA PRO A 473 -10.10 -1.23 41.91
C PRO A 473 -9.44 -0.16 41.04
N PHE A 474 -9.01 -0.51 39.82
CA PHE A 474 -8.36 0.43 38.89
C PHE A 474 -9.36 1.47 38.35
N LEU A 475 -10.60 1.06 38.04
CA LEU A 475 -11.68 1.96 37.64
C LEU A 475 -12.21 2.80 38.81
N LYS A 476 -12.22 2.28 40.04
CA LYS A 476 -12.49 3.07 41.25
C LYS A 476 -11.42 4.13 41.50
N ARG A 477 -10.14 3.79 41.33
CA ARG A 477 -9.00 4.70 41.50
C ARG A 477 -8.89 5.75 40.38
N ALA A 478 -9.36 5.43 39.17
CA ALA A 478 -9.51 6.40 38.08
C ALA A 478 -10.74 7.33 38.23
N SER A 479 -11.63 7.04 39.19
CA SER A 479 -12.82 7.85 39.50
C SER A 479 -12.67 8.75 40.73
N SER A 480 -11.59 8.63 41.50
CA SER A 480 -11.27 9.57 42.59
C SER A 480 -10.57 10.81 42.04
N THR A 481 -11.15 11.97 42.33
CA THR A 481 -10.94 13.30 41.74
C THR A 481 -9.61 14.01 42.06
N GLU A 482 -8.60 13.34 42.61
CA GLU A 482 -7.36 14.01 43.03
C GLU A 482 -6.16 13.89 42.07
N SER A 483 -6.08 12.89 41.18
CA SER A 483 -4.85 12.73 40.35
C SER A 483 -4.82 13.55 39.06
N ALA A 484 -5.95 14.13 38.63
CA ALA A 484 -6.02 14.91 37.38
C ALA A 484 -5.52 16.36 37.54
N HIS A 485 -5.50 16.90 38.77
CA HIS A 485 -5.06 18.28 39.02
C HIS A 485 -3.52 18.44 39.01
N ASN A 486 -2.79 17.40 39.43
CA ASN A 486 -1.32 17.46 39.52
C ASN A 486 -0.58 17.14 38.21
N PHE A 487 -1.25 16.54 37.22
CA PHE A 487 -0.63 16.27 35.91
C PHE A 487 -0.74 17.46 34.94
N PHE A 488 -1.76 18.31 35.09
CA PHE A 488 -2.04 19.41 34.16
C PHE A 488 -1.49 20.78 34.57
N SER A 489 -1.01 20.95 35.81
CA SER A 489 -0.29 22.18 36.21
C SER A 489 1.11 22.26 35.60
N LYS A 490 1.73 21.13 35.25
CA LYS A 490 3.10 21.06 34.70
C LYS A 490 3.22 21.26 33.18
N THR A 491 2.11 21.37 32.46
CA THR A 491 2.08 21.54 30.99
C THR A 491 1.58 22.91 30.52
N LYS A 492 1.28 23.83 31.45
CA LYS A 492 0.80 25.18 31.10
C LYS A 492 1.89 26.24 30.92
N GLU A 493 3.16 25.91 31.13
CA GLU A 493 4.28 26.84 30.94
C GLU A 493 4.94 26.80 29.53
N ALA A 494 4.49 25.93 28.62
CA ALA A 494 5.19 25.72 27.34
C ALA A 494 4.44 26.15 26.07
N GLN A 495 3.30 26.84 26.16
CA GLN A 495 2.57 27.32 24.96
C GLN A 495 1.90 28.67 25.20
N SER A 496 2.69 29.73 25.13
CA SER A 496 2.21 31.05 24.73
C SER A 496 3.01 31.49 23.52
N ASN A 497 2.43 31.36 22.33
CA ASN A 497 2.46 32.33 21.23
C ASN A 497 1.92 31.69 19.94
N VAL A 498 1.29 32.53 19.11
CA VAL A 498 0.64 32.26 17.81
C VAL A 498 -0.88 32.03 17.87
N SER A 499 -1.56 33.17 17.98
CA SER A 499 -2.64 33.69 17.11
C SER A 499 -3.53 32.69 16.38
N SER A 500 -4.81 32.83 16.70
CA SER A 500 -5.97 32.03 16.33
C SER A 500 -6.56 32.35 14.96
N ASN A 501 -6.84 31.31 14.17
CA ASN A 501 -8.12 31.16 13.46
C ASN A 501 -8.31 29.71 12.98
N PHE A 502 -8.71 28.83 13.91
CA PHE A 502 -9.17 27.48 13.60
C PHE A 502 -10.51 27.24 14.26
N LYS A 503 -11.52 26.84 13.48
CA LYS A 503 -12.65 26.06 14.00
C LYS A 503 -12.15 24.64 14.27
N THR A 504 -11.47 24.46 15.40
CA THR A 504 -11.22 23.14 15.98
C THR A 504 -12.55 22.48 16.30
N ILE A 505 -12.76 21.24 15.85
CA ILE A 505 -13.83 20.38 16.39
C ILE A 505 -13.58 20.32 17.90
N PRO A 506 -14.52 20.81 18.74
CA PRO A 506 -14.23 20.95 20.15
C PRO A 506 -14.07 19.55 20.78
N ILE A 507 -13.06 19.40 21.64
CA ILE A 507 -12.78 18.18 22.42
C ILE A 507 -14.03 17.71 23.18
N SER A 508 -15.00 18.59 23.43
CA SER A 508 -16.32 18.27 23.96
C SER A 508 -17.12 17.28 23.10
N TYR A 509 -16.93 17.26 21.77
CA TYR A 509 -17.61 16.35 20.85
C TYR A 509 -17.06 14.93 20.94
N VAL A 510 -15.74 14.78 21.06
CA VAL A 510 -15.06 13.49 21.30
C VAL A 510 -15.36 12.99 22.72
N ARG A 511 -15.41 13.88 23.72
CA ARG A 511 -15.89 13.58 25.08
C ARG A 511 -17.35 13.14 25.08
N GLY A 512 -18.21 13.78 24.29
CA GLY A 512 -19.62 13.43 24.14
C GLY A 512 -19.83 12.06 23.51
N LEU A 513 -19.00 11.70 22.53
CA LEU A 513 -18.97 10.36 21.91
C LEU A 513 -18.51 9.29 22.90
N PHE A 514 -17.46 9.55 23.68
CA PHE A 514 -17.00 8.67 24.75
C PHE A 514 -18.02 8.55 25.90
N ALA A 515 -18.72 9.63 26.24
CA ALA A 515 -19.76 9.64 27.27
C ALA A 515 -21.04 8.91 26.81
N LYS A 516 -21.46 9.08 25.55
CA LYS A 516 -22.54 8.29 24.94
C LYS A 516 -22.17 6.81 24.82
N PHE A 517 -20.92 6.50 24.45
CA PHE A 517 -20.40 5.13 24.42
C PHE A 517 -20.35 4.51 25.83
N LYS A 518 -19.93 5.28 26.85
CA LYS A 518 -19.96 4.91 28.27
C LYS A 518 -21.38 4.66 28.77
N ASN A 519 -22.34 5.53 28.46
CA ASN A 519 -23.74 5.37 28.87
C ASN A 519 -24.43 4.20 28.15
N SER A 520 -24.08 3.93 26.88
CA SER A 520 -24.53 2.73 26.15
C SER A 520 -23.90 1.44 26.70
N LEU A 521 -22.69 1.51 27.26
CA LEU A 521 -22.05 0.41 27.98
C LEU A 521 -22.61 0.17 29.39
N LEU A 522 -23.17 1.19 30.04
CA LEU A 522 -23.55 1.20 31.47
C LEU A 522 -25.06 1.23 31.75
N GLN A 523 -25.94 1.19 30.74
CA GLN A 523 -27.37 0.90 30.97
C GLN A 523 -27.56 -0.56 31.40
N TYR A 524 -27.31 -0.79 32.69
CA TYR A 524 -27.79 -1.92 33.45
C TYR A 524 -29.29 -1.74 33.69
N PRO A 525 -30.16 -2.70 33.32
CA PRO A 525 -31.49 -2.75 33.91
C PRO A 525 -31.31 -3.21 35.35
N LYS A 526 -31.28 -2.25 36.29
CA LYS A 526 -31.49 -2.52 37.71
C LYS A 526 -32.99 -2.48 37.97
N LYS A 527 -33.48 -3.56 38.57
CA LYS A 527 -34.81 -3.86 39.14
C LYS A 527 -35.76 -4.73 38.29
N THR A 528 -36.29 -5.72 39.04
CA THR A 528 -37.51 -6.54 38.86
C THR A 528 -37.52 -7.60 37.76
N ARG A 529 -37.07 -8.82 38.07
CA ARG A 529 -37.88 -9.92 38.64
C ARG A 529 -36.98 -11.14 38.83
N LYS A 530 -37.01 -11.72 40.04
CA LYS A 530 -36.72 -13.14 40.22
C LYS A 530 -37.71 -13.86 39.32
N ASP A 531 -37.25 -14.54 38.27
CA ASP A 531 -37.74 -15.84 37.82
C ASP A 531 -37.03 -16.26 36.52
N PHE A 532 -36.58 -17.53 36.54
CA PHE A 532 -36.32 -18.40 35.40
C PHE A 532 -35.75 -17.78 34.11
N TYR A 533 -34.43 -17.54 34.08
CA TYR A 533 -33.67 -17.65 32.83
C TYR A 533 -32.48 -18.59 33.05
N PRO A 534 -32.34 -19.68 32.27
CA PRO A 534 -31.32 -20.68 32.54
C PRO A 534 -29.95 -20.05 32.30
N LYS A 535 -29.00 -20.20 33.25
CA LYS A 535 -27.59 -19.72 33.19
C LYS A 535 -26.92 -19.87 31.80
N ARG A 536 -27.38 -20.82 30.99
CA ARG A 536 -26.96 -21.11 29.61
C ARG A 536 -27.24 -19.98 28.59
N THR A 537 -28.34 -19.24 28.71
CA THR A 537 -28.68 -18.15 27.76
C THR A 537 -27.82 -16.90 28.01
N ARG A 538 -27.59 -16.56 29.28
CA ARG A 538 -26.73 -15.43 29.70
C ARG A 538 -25.27 -15.62 29.26
N PHE A 539 -24.75 -16.86 29.35
CA PHE A 539 -23.39 -17.17 28.90
C PHE A 539 -23.23 -17.04 27.37
N ARG A 540 -24.19 -17.55 26.59
CA ARG A 540 -24.20 -17.42 25.12
C ARG A 540 -24.27 -15.94 24.67
N PHE A 541 -24.98 -15.09 25.40
CA PHE A 541 -25.06 -13.67 25.11
C PHE A 541 -23.73 -12.95 25.33
N LEU A 542 -23.04 -13.21 26.45
CA LEU A 542 -21.73 -12.64 26.75
C LEU A 542 -20.66 -13.09 25.75
N GLU A 543 -20.68 -14.37 25.35
CA GLU A 543 -19.76 -14.91 24.34
C GLU A 543 -19.97 -14.27 22.97
N LYS A 544 -21.22 -14.08 22.54
CA LYS A 544 -21.55 -13.36 21.30
C LYS A 544 -21.07 -11.90 21.35
N ARG A 545 -21.30 -11.19 22.46
CA ARG A 545 -20.86 -9.80 22.64
C ARG A 545 -19.34 -9.67 22.61
N ALA A 546 -18.62 -10.56 23.30
CA ALA A 546 -17.16 -10.56 23.32
C ALA A 546 -16.57 -10.87 21.93
N ARG A 547 -17.20 -11.79 21.18
CA ARG A 547 -16.81 -12.10 19.80
C ARG A 547 -17.05 -10.92 18.86
N PHE A 548 -18.24 -10.32 18.92
CA PHE A 548 -18.56 -9.12 18.15
C PHE A 548 -17.53 -8.02 18.40
N LEU A 549 -17.16 -7.77 19.66
CA LEU A 549 -16.13 -6.78 20.00
C LEU A 549 -14.77 -7.12 19.39
N LYS A 550 -14.34 -8.39 19.41
CA LYS A 550 -13.09 -8.81 18.76
C LYS A 550 -13.11 -8.60 17.25
N THR A 551 -14.21 -8.99 16.59
CA THR A 551 -14.41 -8.78 15.15
C THR A 551 -14.38 -7.28 14.81
N PHE A 552 -15.10 -6.47 15.60
CA PHE A 552 -15.11 -5.02 15.44
C PHE A 552 -13.70 -4.42 15.61
N CYS A 553 -12.95 -4.81 16.66
CA CYS A 553 -11.58 -4.34 16.86
C CYS A 553 -10.64 -4.76 15.73
N ALA A 554 -10.76 -5.98 15.21
CA ALA A 554 -9.93 -6.46 14.09
C ALA A 554 -10.14 -5.66 12.80
N ILE A 555 -11.32 -5.06 12.61
CA ILE A 555 -11.64 -4.20 11.48
C ILE A 555 -11.28 -2.74 11.77
N ALA A 556 -11.72 -2.22 12.92
CA ALA A 556 -11.64 -0.80 13.24
C ALA A 556 -10.20 -0.33 13.53
N ILE A 557 -9.36 -1.16 14.17
CA ILE A 557 -7.99 -0.77 14.52
C ILE A 557 -7.13 -0.53 13.27
N PRO A 558 -7.07 -1.45 12.29
CA PRO A 558 -6.36 -1.19 11.03
C PRO A 558 -6.84 0.07 10.30
N ILE A 559 -8.16 0.28 10.21
CA ILE A 559 -8.74 1.49 9.59
C ILE A 559 -8.30 2.75 10.32
N LEU A 560 -8.36 2.75 11.66
CA LEU A 560 -8.00 3.90 12.48
C LEU A 560 -6.50 4.22 12.39
N LEU A 561 -5.63 3.21 12.48
CA LEU A 561 -4.18 3.40 12.32
C LEU A 561 -3.83 3.94 10.93
N TYR A 562 -4.49 3.44 9.89
CA TYR A 562 -4.32 3.93 8.53
C TYR A 562 -4.69 5.41 8.40
N TRP A 563 -5.85 5.82 8.90
CA TRP A 563 -6.28 7.22 8.81
C TRP A 563 -5.48 8.15 9.73
N LEU A 564 -5.02 7.69 10.90
CA LEU A 564 -4.10 8.46 11.74
C LEU A 564 -2.78 8.76 11.02
N PHE A 565 -2.32 7.86 10.15
CA PHE A 565 -1.13 8.08 9.32
C PHE A 565 -1.39 9.08 8.18
N TRP A 566 -2.55 9.02 7.52
CA TRP A 566 -2.82 9.84 6.33
C TRP A 566 -3.43 11.22 6.61
N ILE A 567 -4.28 11.38 7.63
CA ILE A 567 -4.95 12.67 7.91
C ILE A 567 -3.95 13.83 8.02
N PRO A 568 -2.86 13.75 8.81
CA PRO A 568 -1.91 14.85 8.92
C PRO A 568 -1.25 15.19 7.58
N ARG A 569 -0.93 14.18 6.76
CA ARG A 569 -0.29 14.36 5.45
C ARG A 569 -1.25 15.00 4.45
N LEU A 570 -2.51 14.59 4.44
CA LEU A 570 -3.52 15.10 3.50
C LEU A 570 -3.94 16.55 3.79
N ASN A 571 -3.65 17.05 4.99
CA ASN A 571 -3.84 18.44 5.35
C ASN A 571 -2.74 19.37 4.81
N LEU A 572 -1.60 18.84 4.37
CA LEU A 572 -0.56 19.63 3.72
C LEU A 572 -1.08 20.21 2.41
N GLU A 573 -0.59 21.39 2.04
CA GLU A 573 -0.87 21.97 0.73
C GLU A 573 -0.10 21.19 -0.36
N PRO A 574 -0.68 21.02 -1.57
CA PRO A 574 -0.07 20.22 -2.63
C PRO A 574 1.36 20.65 -3.00
N LEU A 575 1.67 21.94 -2.84
CA LEU A 575 3.00 22.51 -3.10
C LEU A 575 4.02 22.21 -2.00
N GLU A 576 3.58 22.01 -0.75
CA GLU A 576 4.48 21.65 0.34
C GLU A 576 5.05 20.23 0.15
N VAL A 577 4.26 19.36 -0.49
CA VAL A 577 4.59 17.96 -0.81
C VAL A 577 5.35 17.83 -2.13
N TYR A 578 5.16 18.78 -3.05
CA TYR A 578 5.84 18.80 -4.35
C TYR A 578 7.34 19.04 -4.19
N ASN A 579 8.14 18.18 -4.82
CA ASN A 579 9.59 18.34 -4.95
C ASN A 579 10.04 17.89 -6.33
N ARG A 580 11.01 18.59 -6.90
CA ARG A 580 11.65 18.18 -8.15
C ARG A 580 12.50 16.94 -7.93
N ARG A 581 12.44 15.97 -8.85
CA ARG A 581 13.26 14.75 -8.80
C ARG A 581 14.67 15.08 -9.28
N VAL A 582 15.66 14.46 -8.63
CA VAL A 582 17.09 14.61 -8.95
C VAL A 582 17.68 13.22 -9.17
N ARG A 583 18.43 13.04 -10.26
CA ARG A 583 19.19 11.81 -10.54
C ARG A 583 20.68 12.10 -10.60
N SER A 584 21.49 11.30 -9.94
CA SER A 584 22.96 11.29 -10.09
C SER A 584 23.50 9.89 -9.83
N SER A 585 24.74 9.63 -10.25
CA SER A 585 25.47 8.40 -9.91
C SER A 585 25.83 8.32 -8.42
N ASP A 586 25.83 9.44 -7.70
CA ASP A 586 26.13 9.52 -6.27
C ASP A 586 24.91 9.94 -5.43
N LEU A 587 24.64 9.19 -4.36
CA LEU A 587 23.48 9.41 -3.48
C LEU A 587 23.66 10.63 -2.58
N ALA A 588 24.89 10.92 -2.13
CA ALA A 588 25.19 12.07 -1.28
C ALA A 588 24.99 13.36 -2.08
N LEU A 589 25.47 13.40 -3.33
CA LEU A 589 25.21 14.50 -4.26
C LEU A 589 23.70 14.68 -4.51
N THR A 590 22.96 13.60 -4.72
CA THR A 590 21.49 13.67 -4.90
C THR A 590 20.80 14.34 -3.71
N LYS A 591 21.16 13.96 -2.48
CA LYS A 591 20.60 14.53 -1.24
C LYS A 591 20.99 16.00 -1.07
N GLU A 592 22.23 16.35 -1.37
CA GLU A 592 22.72 17.72 -1.27
C GLU A 592 22.04 18.64 -2.29
N VAL A 593 21.88 18.20 -3.54
CA VAL A 593 21.15 18.95 -4.56
C VAL A 593 19.69 19.14 -4.16
N GLN A 594 19.01 18.08 -3.70
CA GLN A 594 17.61 18.17 -3.26
C GLN A 594 17.42 19.16 -2.10
N LYS A 595 18.36 19.20 -1.16
CA LYS A 595 18.37 20.16 -0.05
C LYS A 595 18.57 21.60 -0.55
N ASN A 596 19.39 21.79 -1.59
CA ASN A 596 19.74 23.10 -2.14
C ASN A 596 18.80 23.61 -3.24
N ILE A 597 17.78 22.84 -3.64
CA ILE A 597 16.68 23.34 -4.48
C ILE A 597 15.75 24.19 -3.60
N LEU A 598 15.67 25.48 -3.90
CA LEU A 598 14.83 26.44 -3.19
C LEU A 598 13.35 26.20 -3.50
N LYS A 599 12.54 26.16 -2.43
CA LYS A 599 11.08 26.06 -2.53
C LYS A 599 10.45 27.40 -2.91
N TYR A 600 9.26 27.30 -3.49
CA TYR A 600 8.49 28.37 -4.13
C TYR A 600 8.11 29.56 -3.22
N GLU A 601 8.01 29.35 -1.90
CA GLU A 601 7.44 30.33 -0.96
C GLU A 601 8.38 31.47 -0.55
N ILE A 602 9.61 31.54 -1.07
CA ILE A 602 10.56 32.59 -0.66
C ILE A 602 10.24 33.97 -1.30
N VAL A 603 9.28 34.06 -2.23
CA VAL A 603 8.91 35.34 -2.87
C VAL A 603 7.46 35.71 -2.57
N SER A 604 7.22 36.32 -1.41
CA SER A 604 5.98 37.05 -1.15
C SER A 604 5.96 38.31 -2.03
N TYR A 605 5.08 38.34 -3.04
CA TYR A 605 4.79 39.55 -3.80
C TYR A 605 3.83 40.42 -2.99
N GLU A 606 4.29 41.57 -2.48
CA GLU A 606 3.40 42.62 -1.99
C GLU A 606 2.52 43.13 -3.14
N SER A 607 1.22 42.84 -3.04
CA SER A 607 0.18 43.47 -3.86
C SER A 607 -0.43 44.64 -3.08
N ALA A 608 -0.15 45.88 -3.50
CA ALA A 608 -0.96 47.04 -3.10
C ALA A 608 -1.22 47.93 -4.34
N PRO A 609 -2.47 48.38 -4.58
CA PRO A 609 -2.83 49.18 -5.75
C PRO A 609 -2.49 50.67 -5.57
N PHE A 610 -2.20 51.30 -6.70
CA PHE A 610 -1.92 52.72 -6.92
C PHE A 610 -2.77 53.71 -6.10
N HIS A 611 -2.10 54.62 -5.38
CA HIS A 611 -2.54 56.02 -5.24
C HIS A 611 -1.34 56.97 -5.28
N LYS A 612 -1.44 58.00 -6.13
CA LYS A 612 -0.45 59.07 -6.33
C LYS A 612 -0.33 59.98 -5.10
N SER A 613 0.89 60.30 -4.65
CA SER A 613 1.37 61.69 -4.47
C SER A 613 2.79 61.80 -3.84
N SER A 614 3.65 62.53 -4.56
CA SER A 614 4.86 63.29 -4.18
C SER A 614 6.16 62.64 -3.66
N PRO A 615 7.33 63.25 -3.97
CA PRO A 615 8.62 62.59 -4.00
C PRO A 615 9.44 62.83 -2.73
N ARG A 616 9.96 61.77 -2.12
CA ARG A 616 11.14 61.85 -1.25
C ARG A 616 12.08 60.69 -1.54
N THR A 617 13.26 61.06 -1.98
CA THR A 617 14.50 60.28 -2.07
C THR A 617 14.78 59.48 -0.79
N ARG A 618 15.00 58.16 -0.93
CA ARG A 618 16.17 57.40 -0.43
C ARG A 618 15.98 55.89 -0.64
N ASP A 619 16.97 55.31 -1.30
CA ASP A 619 17.44 53.92 -1.28
C ASP A 619 16.41 52.79 -1.27
N SER A 620 16.17 52.21 -2.45
CA SER A 620 15.47 50.95 -2.63
C SER A 620 16.45 49.90 -3.19
N GLY A 621 17.15 49.23 -2.29
CA GLY A 621 17.90 48.01 -2.55
C GLY A 621 17.58 46.99 -1.46
N ASP A 622 17.26 45.77 -1.87
CA ASP A 622 17.24 44.55 -1.05
C ASP A 622 16.28 44.45 0.13
N ILE A 623 15.10 43.86 -0.10
CA ILE A 623 14.45 43.05 0.94
C ILE A 623 13.96 41.73 0.32
N LEU A 624 14.92 40.88 -0.05
CA LEU A 624 14.73 39.43 0.04
C LEU A 624 14.99 39.07 1.50
N SER A 625 14.13 38.30 2.16
CA SER A 625 14.33 37.93 3.56
C SER A 625 15.66 37.16 3.76
N GLN A 626 16.69 37.90 4.20
CA GLN A 626 18.08 37.43 4.38
C GLN A 626 18.19 36.24 5.34
N THR A 627 17.16 35.91 6.11
CA THR A 627 17.19 34.91 7.18
C THR A 627 17.17 33.45 6.73
N GLN A 628 16.73 33.13 5.49
CA GLN A 628 16.85 31.76 4.93
C GLN A 628 17.94 31.62 3.85
N LEU A 629 18.35 32.72 3.22
CA LEU A 629 19.45 32.70 2.25
C LEU A 629 20.82 32.53 2.93
N SER A 630 20.98 33.07 4.15
CA SER A 630 22.26 33.19 4.87
C SER A 630 22.70 32.01 5.74
N LYS A 631 21.82 31.05 6.07
CA LYS A 631 22.22 29.85 6.80
C LYS A 631 22.79 28.81 5.83
N ILE A 632 24.11 28.77 5.74
CA ILE A 632 24.85 27.66 5.12
C ILE A 632 25.11 26.62 6.21
N GLN A 633 24.76 25.37 5.92
CA GLN A 633 25.45 24.21 6.46
C GLN A 633 26.45 23.82 5.38
N SER A 634 27.74 23.77 5.71
CA SER A 634 28.76 23.33 4.75
C SER A 634 28.41 21.95 4.20
N SER A 635 28.67 21.76 2.91
CA SER A 635 28.43 20.47 2.27
C SER A 635 29.43 19.45 2.79
N GLN A 636 28.97 18.23 3.06
CA GLN A 636 29.85 17.10 3.39
C GLN A 636 30.48 16.45 2.15
N LEU A 637 30.22 16.99 0.95
CA LEU A 637 30.73 16.46 -0.30
C LEU A 637 32.19 16.86 -0.52
N ASN A 638 32.98 15.95 -1.10
CA ASN A 638 34.29 16.28 -1.64
C ASN A 638 34.18 16.81 -3.09
N VAL A 639 35.28 17.32 -3.64
CA VAL A 639 35.29 18.01 -4.95
C VAL A 639 34.90 17.06 -6.08
N GLU A 640 35.38 15.82 -6.04
CA GLU A 640 35.04 14.80 -7.03
C GLU A 640 33.53 14.51 -7.03
N GLN A 641 32.94 14.29 -5.86
CA GLN A 641 31.50 14.05 -5.70
C GLN A 641 30.67 15.27 -6.11
N ALA A 642 31.09 16.47 -5.75
CA ALA A 642 30.39 17.71 -6.10
C ALA A 642 30.46 18.06 -7.59
N SER A 643 31.47 17.54 -8.30
CA SER A 643 31.67 17.76 -9.73
C SER A 643 30.92 16.77 -10.63
N LEU A 644 30.43 15.66 -10.07
CA LEU A 644 29.65 14.67 -10.81
C LEU A 644 28.38 15.31 -11.41
N PRO A 645 27.97 14.89 -12.62
CA PRO A 645 26.74 15.38 -13.21
C PRO A 645 25.52 14.91 -12.41
N PHE A 646 24.53 15.79 -12.28
CA PHE A 646 23.20 15.47 -11.76
C PHE A 646 22.13 16.04 -12.68
N GLN A 647 21.01 15.33 -12.82
CA GLN A 647 19.87 15.73 -13.65
C GLN A 647 18.70 16.14 -12.76
N VAL A 648 18.20 17.36 -12.96
CA VAL A 648 16.98 17.87 -12.33
C VAL A 648 15.81 17.74 -13.31
N GLU A 649 14.74 17.07 -12.89
CA GLU A 649 13.60 16.77 -13.75
C GLU A 649 12.46 17.81 -13.63
N GLY A 650 11.66 17.92 -14.69
CA GLY A 650 10.29 18.44 -14.60
C GLY A 650 10.09 19.89 -15.04
N CYS A 651 10.74 20.35 -16.11
CA CYS A 651 10.35 21.59 -16.79
C CYS A 651 9.42 21.29 -17.97
N LEU A 652 8.28 21.98 -18.02
CA LEU A 652 7.22 21.69 -18.99
C LEU A 652 7.43 22.46 -20.29
N THR A 653 7.29 21.77 -21.42
CA THR A 653 7.31 22.38 -22.77
C THR A 653 5.99 23.05 -23.14
N HIS A 654 4.95 22.87 -22.34
CA HIS A 654 3.62 23.44 -22.58
C HIS A 654 3.19 24.28 -21.38
N ARG A 655 2.40 25.31 -21.66
CA ARG A 655 1.61 26.01 -20.66
C ARG A 655 0.24 25.35 -20.55
N TYR A 656 -0.27 25.25 -19.33
CA TYR A 656 -1.57 24.70 -19.08
C TYR A 656 -2.65 25.71 -19.49
N SER A 657 -3.39 25.37 -20.52
CA SER A 657 -4.80 25.72 -20.73
C SER A 657 -5.46 24.53 -21.45
N SER A 658 -6.77 24.56 -21.68
CA SER A 658 -7.48 23.51 -22.44
C SER A 658 -7.80 24.05 -23.83
N PRO A 659 -7.08 23.64 -24.91
CA PRO A 659 -6.01 22.64 -24.96
C PRO A 659 -4.61 23.17 -24.54
N PRO A 660 -3.68 22.28 -24.12
CA PRO A 660 -2.30 22.61 -23.82
C PRO A 660 -1.66 23.43 -24.94
N GLN A 661 -1.04 24.55 -24.60
CA GLN A 661 -0.36 25.38 -25.60
C GLN A 661 1.16 25.22 -25.49
N PRO A 662 1.87 25.02 -26.62
CA PRO A 662 3.32 25.03 -26.62
C PRO A 662 3.85 26.30 -25.97
N ARG A 663 4.84 26.13 -25.10
CA ARG A 663 5.51 27.23 -24.43
C ARG A 663 6.24 28.07 -25.48
N ARG A 664 5.93 29.38 -25.52
CA ARG A 664 6.61 30.36 -26.39
C ARG A 664 7.76 31.10 -25.69
N THR A 665 7.90 30.92 -24.39
CA THR A 665 8.95 31.57 -23.60
C THR A 665 10.12 30.61 -23.38
N PRO A 666 11.38 31.07 -23.48
CA PRO A 666 12.52 30.23 -23.15
C PRO A 666 12.48 29.74 -21.70
N PHE A 667 13.12 28.59 -21.46
CA PHE A 667 13.33 28.09 -20.11
C PHE A 667 14.35 28.96 -19.38
N SER A 668 14.13 29.21 -18.10
CA SER A 668 15.09 29.90 -17.25
C SER A 668 15.07 29.38 -15.82
N PHE A 669 16.24 29.38 -15.20
CA PHE A 669 16.38 29.07 -13.78
C PHE A 669 17.54 29.89 -13.23
N THR A 670 17.70 29.91 -11.91
CA THR A 670 18.69 30.74 -11.23
C THR A 670 19.59 29.86 -10.37
N ILE A 671 20.89 30.04 -10.51
CA ILE A 671 21.91 29.43 -9.65
C ILE A 671 22.39 30.51 -8.68
N TYR A 672 22.19 30.29 -7.38
CA TYR A 672 22.60 31.21 -6.33
C TYR A 672 23.83 30.70 -5.61
N ILE A 673 24.87 31.53 -5.57
CA ILE A 673 26.09 31.31 -4.82
C ILE A 673 26.14 32.37 -3.70
N PRO A 674 26.11 32.00 -2.42
CA PRO A 674 26.18 32.97 -1.33
C PRO A 674 27.43 33.87 -1.41
N GLU A 675 27.32 35.14 -1.04
CA GLU A 675 28.45 36.09 -1.10
C GLU A 675 29.58 35.74 -0.13
N ASN A 676 29.25 35.09 0.99
CA ASN A 676 30.18 34.59 2.00
C ASN A 676 30.77 33.21 1.67
N SER A 677 30.56 32.67 0.47
CA SER A 677 31.12 31.38 0.05
C SER A 677 32.65 31.43 -0.03
N SER A 678 33.29 30.52 0.68
CA SER A 678 34.75 30.37 0.71
C SER A 678 35.24 29.59 -0.51
N TYR A 679 34.54 28.50 -0.89
CA TYR A 679 34.97 27.60 -1.97
C TYR A 679 33.82 27.27 -2.95
N PRO A 680 33.25 28.27 -3.65
CA PRO A 680 32.20 28.03 -4.64
C PRO A 680 32.77 27.49 -5.97
N PRO A 681 31.94 26.82 -6.79
CA PRO A 681 32.29 26.51 -8.17
C PRO A 681 32.33 27.79 -9.01
N LYS A 682 33.25 27.83 -9.99
CA LYS A 682 33.36 28.98 -10.92
C LYS A 682 32.65 28.75 -12.25
N LYS A 683 32.31 27.50 -12.58
CA LYS A 683 31.64 27.16 -13.85
C LYS A 683 30.55 26.12 -13.65
N ALA A 684 29.50 26.21 -14.47
CA ALA A 684 28.52 25.14 -14.65
C ALA A 684 28.42 24.75 -16.12
N THR A 685 28.39 23.45 -16.37
CA THR A 685 28.00 22.85 -17.65
C THR A 685 26.57 22.35 -17.52
N ILE A 686 25.68 22.80 -18.39
CA ILE A 686 24.25 22.49 -18.35
C ILE A 686 23.86 21.86 -19.68
N THR A 687 23.52 20.58 -19.65
CA THR A 687 22.99 19.83 -20.80
C THR A 687 21.48 19.78 -20.69
N ILE A 688 20.79 20.18 -21.76
CA ILE A 688 19.33 20.13 -21.85
C ILE A 688 18.95 18.76 -22.40
N VAL A 689 18.13 18.03 -21.66
CA VAL A 689 17.71 16.67 -22.01
C VAL A 689 16.23 16.69 -22.36
N SER A 690 15.89 16.24 -23.56
CA SER A 690 14.52 15.88 -23.92
C SER A 690 14.22 14.51 -23.37
N ARG A 691 13.08 14.39 -22.68
CA ARG A 691 12.58 13.11 -22.20
C ARG A 691 11.14 12.95 -22.62
N ASP A 692 10.82 11.78 -23.18
CA ASP A 692 9.46 11.43 -23.54
C ASP A 692 8.54 11.47 -22.31
N SER A 693 7.32 11.96 -22.49
CA SER A 693 6.33 11.96 -21.42
C SER A 693 5.98 10.53 -21.06
N PHE A 694 6.28 10.20 -19.80
CA PHE A 694 5.98 8.91 -19.23
C PHE A 694 4.45 8.76 -19.10
N ASP A 695 3.84 7.97 -19.98
CA ASP A 695 2.50 7.43 -19.73
C ASP A 695 2.65 6.03 -19.13
N GLN A 696 2.54 5.97 -17.80
CA GLN A 696 2.53 4.71 -17.06
C GLN A 696 1.35 3.81 -17.47
N ASP A 697 0.30 4.33 -18.10
CA ASP A 697 -0.92 3.57 -18.36
C ASP A 697 -1.09 3.10 -19.81
N GLN A 698 -0.32 3.62 -20.79
CA GLN A 698 -0.60 3.33 -22.21
C GLN A 698 0.42 2.47 -22.96
N LEU A 699 1.73 2.74 -22.87
CA LEU A 699 2.69 2.11 -23.82
C LEU A 699 4.00 1.63 -23.21
N TYR A 700 4.34 2.01 -21.97
CA TYR A 700 5.41 1.40 -21.16
C TYR A 700 6.78 1.21 -21.87
N TRP A 701 7.11 2.04 -22.86
CA TRP A 701 8.41 2.06 -23.55
C TRP A 701 9.53 2.54 -22.60
N ALA A 702 10.75 2.07 -22.87
CA ALA A 702 11.95 2.59 -22.19
C ALA A 702 12.13 4.07 -22.55
N HIS A 703 12.63 4.87 -21.61
CA HIS A 703 12.89 6.29 -21.84
C HIS A 703 13.80 6.47 -23.05
N GLY A 704 13.30 7.12 -24.09
CA GLY A 704 14.15 7.91 -24.98
C GLY A 704 14.55 9.16 -24.21
N GLU A 705 15.81 9.24 -23.80
CA GLU A 705 16.43 10.51 -23.42
C GLU A 705 17.30 10.95 -24.59
N THR A 706 17.18 12.21 -24.99
CA THR A 706 17.98 12.78 -26.07
C THR A 706 18.53 14.10 -25.61
N ASP A 707 19.86 14.21 -25.62
CA ASP A 707 20.54 15.45 -25.32
C ASP A 707 20.31 16.42 -26.48
N LEU A 708 19.68 17.57 -26.19
CA LEU A 708 19.30 18.57 -27.19
C LEU A 708 20.39 19.62 -27.41
N GLY A 709 21.28 19.77 -26.42
CA GLY A 709 22.39 20.72 -26.47
C GLY A 709 22.98 20.96 -25.09
N THR A 710 24.18 21.54 -25.07
CA THR A 710 24.92 21.84 -23.84
C THR A 710 25.39 23.30 -23.87
N ILE A 711 25.22 23.99 -22.74
CA ILE A 711 25.74 25.35 -22.53
C ILE A 711 26.73 25.32 -21.37
N GLN A 712 27.71 26.22 -21.43
CA GLN A 712 28.61 26.49 -20.31
C GLN A 712 28.40 27.92 -19.83
N VAL A 713 28.40 28.10 -18.51
CA VAL A 713 28.19 29.40 -17.87
C VAL A 713 29.25 29.63 -16.79
N ASP A 714 29.84 30.82 -16.80
CA ASP A 714 30.69 31.29 -15.71
C ASP A 714 29.81 31.76 -14.54
N LEU A 715 30.12 31.24 -13.36
CA LEU A 715 29.38 31.53 -12.13
C LEU A 715 30.10 32.60 -11.31
N ARG A 716 29.32 33.56 -10.82
CA ARG A 716 29.77 34.60 -9.89
C ARG A 716 29.08 34.42 -8.54
N ARG A 717 29.68 34.97 -7.49
CA ARG A 717 28.99 35.11 -6.21
C ARG A 717 27.73 35.98 -6.39
N GLY A 718 26.68 35.65 -5.65
CA GLY A 718 25.34 36.20 -5.79
C GLY A 718 24.47 35.39 -6.74
N THR A 719 23.62 36.10 -7.48
CA THR A 719 22.56 35.53 -8.31
C THR A 719 23.03 35.35 -9.76
N ASN A 720 22.98 34.11 -10.28
CA ASN A 720 23.32 33.79 -11.67
C ASN A 720 22.06 33.34 -12.42
N PRO A 721 21.37 34.25 -13.15
CA PRO A 721 20.22 33.88 -13.97
C PRO A 721 20.69 33.12 -15.21
N ILE A 722 20.12 31.94 -15.44
CA ILE A 722 20.39 31.08 -16.59
C ILE A 722 19.20 31.18 -17.54
N LEU A 723 19.46 31.65 -18.77
CA LEU A 723 18.49 31.66 -19.85
C LEU A 723 18.85 30.58 -20.87
N ILE A 724 17.94 29.65 -21.11
CA ILE A 724 18.13 28.60 -22.10
C ILE A 724 17.77 29.15 -23.49
N PRO A 725 18.63 28.99 -24.51
CA PRO A 725 18.40 29.58 -25.82
C PRO A 725 17.12 29.11 -26.53
N ASN A 726 16.58 29.99 -27.39
CA ASN A 726 15.28 29.82 -28.06
C ASN A 726 15.21 28.71 -29.11
N PHE A 727 16.33 28.14 -29.56
CA PHE A 727 16.34 27.06 -30.58
C PHE A 727 15.60 25.79 -30.12
N LEU A 728 15.21 25.73 -28.84
CA LEU A 728 14.46 24.63 -28.24
C LEU A 728 12.93 24.82 -28.27
N LEU A 729 12.42 26.01 -28.62
CA LEU A 729 10.98 26.32 -28.62
C LEU A 729 10.19 25.52 -29.67
N GLU A 730 10.86 25.00 -30.69
CA GLU A 730 10.25 24.25 -31.81
C GLU A 730 10.63 22.76 -31.83
N THR A 731 11.25 22.25 -30.76
CA THR A 731 11.79 20.87 -30.70
C THR A 731 10.75 19.84 -30.24
N THR A 732 9.51 19.93 -30.75
CA THR A 732 8.53 18.86 -30.55
C THR A 732 8.93 17.63 -31.38
N PRO A 733 9.06 16.44 -30.78
CA PRO A 733 9.27 15.21 -31.53
C PRO A 733 8.21 15.02 -32.61
N ASN A 734 8.64 14.80 -33.86
CA ASN A 734 7.75 14.52 -35.01
C ASN A 734 6.78 13.35 -34.77
N ALA A 735 7.15 12.43 -33.87
CA ALA A 735 6.33 11.27 -33.51
C ALA A 735 5.12 11.60 -32.61
N PHE A 736 5.14 12.74 -31.90
CA PHE A 736 4.11 13.12 -30.92
C PHE A 736 3.83 14.65 -30.92
N PRO A 737 3.42 15.24 -32.05
CA PRO A 737 3.34 16.69 -32.22
C PRO A 737 2.37 17.41 -31.26
N GLU A 738 1.39 16.68 -30.69
CA GLU A 738 0.38 17.20 -29.76
C GLU A 738 0.63 16.81 -28.28
N GLY A 739 1.73 16.10 -28.00
CA GLY A 739 2.05 15.59 -26.67
C GLY A 739 2.73 16.64 -25.77
N VAL A 740 2.43 16.60 -24.47
CA VAL A 740 3.21 17.36 -23.47
C VAL A 740 4.58 16.67 -23.32
N PHE A 741 5.67 17.43 -23.34
CA PHE A 741 7.04 16.90 -23.17
C PHE A 741 7.73 17.54 -21.97
N PHE A 742 8.80 16.88 -21.53
CA PHE A 742 9.65 17.38 -20.45
C PHE A 742 11.00 17.82 -20.99
N ARG A 743 11.52 18.88 -20.38
CA ARG A 743 12.92 19.27 -20.43
C ARG A 743 13.51 19.08 -19.05
N ASP A 744 14.53 18.26 -18.99
CA ASP A 744 15.34 18.06 -17.79
C ASP A 744 16.68 18.77 -17.98
N PHE A 745 17.33 19.15 -16.88
CA PHE A 745 18.62 19.83 -16.90
C PHE A 745 19.68 19.00 -16.20
N ARG A 746 20.63 18.48 -16.97
CA ARG A 746 21.82 17.78 -16.46
C ARG A 746 22.94 18.79 -16.23
N ILE A 747 23.25 19.06 -14.96
CA ILE A 747 24.18 20.08 -14.51
C ILE A 747 25.42 19.41 -13.92
N SER A 748 26.60 19.92 -14.26
CA SER A 748 27.87 19.58 -13.62
C SER A 748 28.61 20.88 -13.26
N TYR A 749 29.12 20.95 -12.04
CA TYR A 749 29.91 22.07 -11.56
C TYR A 749 31.40 21.77 -11.68
N SER A 750 32.20 22.80 -11.95
CA SER A 750 33.66 22.68 -12.08
C SER A 750 34.36 23.91 -11.54
N ASP A 751 35.70 23.81 -11.44
CA ASP A 751 36.59 24.86 -10.96
C ASP A 751 36.28 25.32 -9.51
N PHE A 752 36.04 24.35 -8.62
CA PHE A 752 35.94 24.61 -7.18
C PHE A 752 37.28 25.14 -6.64
N GLY A 753 37.24 26.19 -5.80
CA GLY A 753 38.45 26.69 -5.11
C GLY A 753 39.07 25.60 -4.25
N GLY A 754 40.40 25.41 -4.33
CA GLY A 754 41.06 24.22 -3.77
C GLY A 754 40.99 24.07 -2.24
N GLY A 755 40.80 22.82 -1.79
CA GLY A 755 41.26 22.28 -0.50
C GLY A 755 40.33 22.35 0.73
N GLY A 756 39.21 23.07 0.69
CA GLY A 756 38.29 23.26 1.83
C GLY A 756 36.92 22.60 1.71
N GLU A 757 36.05 22.82 2.70
CA GLU A 757 34.62 22.43 2.65
C GLU A 757 33.90 23.16 1.51
N ILE A 758 33.13 22.42 0.71
CA ILE A 758 32.52 22.95 -0.51
C ILE A 758 31.24 23.71 -0.21
N ASP A 759 31.12 24.89 -0.83
CA ASP A 759 29.88 25.65 -0.86
C ASP A 759 29.06 25.26 -2.10
N PHE A 760 28.13 24.32 -1.91
CA PHE A 760 27.29 23.84 -3.01
C PHE A 760 26.24 24.89 -3.40
N PRO A 761 26.07 25.21 -4.71
CA PRO A 761 25.12 26.24 -5.13
C PRO A 761 23.65 25.90 -4.83
N LYS A 762 22.86 26.92 -4.51
CA LYS A 762 21.40 26.82 -4.40
C LYS A 762 20.75 26.97 -5.76
N LEU A 763 19.73 26.16 -6.06
CA LEU A 763 19.04 26.15 -7.34
C LEU A 763 17.61 26.65 -7.17
N TYR A 764 17.20 27.63 -7.98
CA TYR A 764 15.82 28.09 -8.03
C TYR A 764 15.30 27.95 -9.46
N PHE A 765 14.25 27.15 -9.64
CA PHE A 765 13.67 26.92 -10.97
C PHE A 765 12.41 27.74 -11.21
N GLY A 766 11.90 28.53 -10.25
CA GLY A 766 10.59 29.17 -10.42
C GLY A 766 9.48 28.14 -10.70
N LYS A 767 8.27 28.64 -11.06
CA LYS A 767 7.05 27.82 -11.26
C LYS A 767 7.33 26.65 -12.18
N ILE A 768 7.69 26.96 -13.42
CA ILE A 768 7.95 25.95 -14.44
C ILE A 768 9.25 26.22 -15.20
N CYS A 769 10.32 26.60 -14.49
CA CYS A 769 11.59 26.97 -15.13
C CYS A 769 11.42 28.29 -15.88
N ASP A 770 10.96 29.32 -15.16
CA ASP A 770 10.64 30.67 -15.61
C ASP A 770 11.11 31.77 -14.64
N THR A 771 12.34 31.67 -14.12
CA THR A 771 12.85 32.63 -13.12
C THR A 771 13.25 33.99 -13.67
N ALA A 772 13.63 34.08 -14.94
CA ALA A 772 14.17 35.31 -15.53
C ALA A 772 13.10 36.21 -16.18
N ILE A 773 11.83 35.78 -16.16
CA ILE A 773 10.75 36.44 -16.91
C ILE A 773 9.71 36.95 -15.94
N ARG A 774 9.45 38.27 -15.93
CA ARG A 774 8.27 38.83 -15.26
C ARG A 774 7.04 38.23 -15.92
N LEU A 775 6.30 37.39 -15.19
CA LEU A 775 4.95 37.01 -15.57
C LEU A 775 4.07 38.26 -15.42
N THR A 776 4.05 39.11 -16.45
CA THR A 776 2.98 40.11 -16.60
C THR A 776 1.69 39.34 -16.77
N ARG A 777 0.76 39.52 -15.83
CA ARG A 777 -0.58 38.96 -15.88
C ARG A 777 -1.42 39.67 -16.93
#